data_AF-X2D9N1-F1
#
_entry.id   AF-X2D9N1-F1
#
_cell.length_a   1.000
_cell.length_b   1.000
_cell.length_c   1.000
_cell.angle_alpha   90.00
_cell.angle_beta   90.00
_cell.angle_gamma   90.00
#
_symmetry.space_group_name_H-M   'P 1'
#
loop_
_entity.id
_entity.type
_entity.pdbx_description
1 polymer ?
#
loop_
_entity_poly.entity_id
_entity_poly.type
_entity_poly.pdbx_seq_one_letter_code
_entity_poly.pdbx_strand_id
1 'polypeptide(L)'
;MQAVFSFLTVVLSLEGLLASAFQLRFQGGSFQRSQPLRRASHLSSLDLYGPETIQTQRLETVHEWLDSNNVDPKLRKVVNGILEAVKLISYKVRTASCDKTACFNELGDNQLAIDVLANDILMANLASSGVVAVASSEEEPVEKRMGGNDYSVAFDPLDGSSIVDADFAVGTIFGIWPSQQLRGVTGREMSAAGMAVYGPRTMVTLAIDGVPGAHEFTLRDDLSGQHGYFVHSNEIAALEEGKLFSPGNLRATQDNKGYKSLVDFWMQNKYTLRYTGGFVPDVNQLLVKGRGVFVTPSSPQFPSKLKLLYEAAPLAYVIEKAGGASSNGLFSLLDLPVSGGLNDKTQVAMGSKEEVKRFNMLVGPERDGMNKKVTVGGDVVKSAEAEEELQLNVATKSSNAEGGIKLMLAAPRGFCEGVTRAIDTVEAAIKIWGAPVYVKHEIVHNQIVCDRLREKGAIFIEDLADVPEGAKVIYSAHGIPPEVRQQAADRQLYEVDATCPLVTKVHVYVKKAAAKGENIVLIGHKKHVEIQGVVAEAPEQTTVLETPEDVDKLPFGPDDKIFYATQTTLSMDDCAEILGALLKKFPQSKTIPSGSICYATTNRQNALKAFVEDTDLTIVVGHHTSSNSNRLREVATNRGVNAHLVNCADDVKPEWLEGVKRVSLTAGASTPEDIVQGVIDKLMAYGVSSVEEVVDVEENVNWKLPRNLQKIVNEQNKEGAGEMKETVQA
;
A
#
# COMPACT_ATOMS: atom_id res chain seq x y z
N MET A 1 -28.26 -31.07 40.12
CA MET A 1 -29.21 -31.38 39.02
C MET A 1 -30.46 -30.48 39.11
N GLN A 2 -30.25 -29.15 39.21
CA GLN A 2 -31.33 -28.16 39.35
C GLN A 2 -30.96 -26.81 38.68
N ALA A 3 -29.98 -26.84 37.77
CA ALA A 3 -29.54 -25.69 36.97
C ALA A 3 -29.73 -25.91 35.45
N VAL A 4 -30.31 -27.05 35.04
CA VAL A 4 -30.53 -27.41 33.62
C VAL A 4 -31.97 -27.09 33.17
N PHE A 5 -32.87 -26.72 34.08
CA PHE A 5 -34.28 -26.46 33.74
C PHE A 5 -34.66 -24.99 33.52
N SER A 6 -33.76 -24.02 33.77
CA SER A 6 -34.06 -22.59 33.59
C SER A 6 -33.62 -22.00 32.25
N PHE A 7 -33.02 -22.79 31.35
CA PHE A 7 -32.58 -22.31 30.02
C PHE A 7 -33.54 -22.68 28.87
N LEU A 8 -34.49 -23.58 29.11
CA LEU A 8 -35.41 -24.06 28.06
C LEU A 8 -36.72 -23.23 27.92
N THR A 9 -36.98 -22.30 28.83
CA THR A 9 -38.24 -21.50 28.83
C THR A 9 -38.08 -20.12 28.17
N VAL A 10 -36.84 -19.70 27.86
CA VAL A 10 -36.58 -18.38 27.23
C VAL A 10 -36.48 -18.46 25.70
N VAL A 11 -36.27 -19.66 25.12
CA VAL A 11 -36.17 -19.83 23.67
C VAL A 11 -37.55 -20.01 22.99
N LEU A 12 -38.61 -20.32 23.74
CA LEU A 12 -39.96 -20.55 23.17
C LEU A 12 -40.93 -19.35 23.26
N SER A 13 -40.44 -18.15 23.61
CA SER A 13 -41.28 -16.93 23.67
C SER A 13 -40.94 -15.86 22.62
N LEU A 14 -39.99 -16.12 21.72
CA LEU A 14 -39.63 -15.19 20.63
C LEU A 14 -40.29 -15.50 19.27
N GLU A 15 -40.87 -16.70 19.07
CA GLU A 15 -41.66 -17.00 17.86
C GLU A 15 -43.09 -16.43 17.90
N GLY A 16 -43.57 -15.97 19.07
CA GLY A 16 -44.91 -15.39 19.23
C GLY A 16 -45.03 -13.89 19.01
N LEU A 17 -43.91 -13.16 18.90
CA LEU A 17 -43.91 -11.68 18.90
C LEU A 17 -43.74 -11.03 17.51
N LEU A 18 -43.51 -11.83 16.46
CA LEU A 18 -43.47 -11.34 15.07
C LEU A 18 -44.82 -11.45 14.32
N ALA A 19 -45.86 -12.00 14.96
CA ALA A 19 -47.16 -12.23 14.32
C ALA A 19 -48.22 -11.13 14.58
N SER A 20 -47.88 -10.02 15.25
CA SER A 20 -48.88 -9.03 15.71
C SER A 20 -48.73 -7.61 15.12
N ALA A 21 -47.86 -7.41 14.13
CA ALA A 21 -47.58 -6.06 13.58
C ALA A 21 -48.23 -5.76 12.22
N PHE A 22 -49.20 -6.54 11.73
CA PHE A 22 -49.89 -6.26 10.47
C PHE A 22 -51.40 -6.47 10.58
N GLN A 23 -52.07 -5.67 11.40
CA GLN A 23 -53.53 -5.50 11.31
C GLN A 23 -53.96 -4.11 11.80
N LEU A 24 -53.89 -3.12 10.91
CA LEU A 24 -54.61 -1.85 11.07
C LEU A 24 -55.19 -1.39 9.72
N ARG A 25 -56.52 -1.57 9.63
CA ARG A 25 -57.55 -0.81 8.90
C ARG A 25 -57.25 -0.33 7.46
N PHE A 26 -57.98 -0.90 6.50
CA PHE A 26 -58.74 -0.11 5.52
C PHE A 26 -60.08 -0.78 5.22
N GLN A 27 -61.18 -0.08 5.49
CA GLN A 27 -62.54 -0.38 5.05
C GLN A 27 -62.81 0.36 3.73
N GLY A 28 -63.51 -0.31 2.81
CA GLY A 28 -64.38 0.33 1.81
C GLY A 28 -63.83 0.35 0.38
N GLY A 29 -64.40 -0.48 -0.50
CA GLY A 29 -64.24 -0.33 -1.95
C GLY A 29 -64.33 -1.65 -2.71
N SER A 30 -65.47 -1.88 -3.34
CA SER A 30 -65.82 -3.00 -4.24
C SER A 30 -64.76 -3.35 -5.29
N PHE A 31 -64.56 -4.64 -5.61
CA PHE A 31 -64.45 -5.12 -7.00
C PHE A 31 -64.64 -6.66 -7.10
N GLN A 32 -65.10 -7.09 -8.27
CA GLN A 32 -65.76 -8.36 -8.59
C GLN A 32 -64.91 -9.64 -8.45
N ARG A 33 -65.62 -10.77 -8.27
CA ARG A 33 -65.13 -12.16 -8.33
C ARG A 33 -64.37 -12.44 -9.64
N SER A 34 -63.12 -12.88 -9.54
CA SER A 34 -62.44 -13.74 -10.51
C SER A 34 -61.69 -14.86 -9.78
N GLN A 35 -61.63 -16.02 -10.44
CA GLN A 35 -61.19 -17.34 -9.97
C GLN A 35 -59.82 -17.39 -9.23
N PRO A 36 -59.58 -18.44 -8.41
CA PRO A 36 -58.32 -18.57 -7.67
C PRO A 36 -57.15 -18.83 -8.63
N LEU A 37 -56.22 -17.89 -8.70
CA LEU A 37 -54.92 -18.07 -9.36
C LEU A 37 -54.13 -19.15 -8.60
N ARG A 38 -53.98 -20.30 -9.26
CA ARG A 38 -53.01 -21.33 -8.89
C ARG A 38 -51.63 -20.68 -8.75
N ARG A 39 -50.97 -20.90 -7.62
CA ARG A 39 -49.54 -20.61 -7.44
C ARG A 39 -48.78 -21.19 -8.63
N ALA A 40 -48.21 -20.35 -9.47
CA ALA A 40 -47.25 -20.74 -10.48
C ALA A 40 -45.96 -21.17 -9.77
N SER A 41 -45.82 -22.46 -9.55
CA SER A 41 -44.55 -23.15 -9.33
C SER A 41 -43.78 -23.17 -10.66
N HIS A 42 -43.23 -22.02 -11.05
CA HIS A 42 -42.29 -21.89 -12.16
C HIS A 42 -41.09 -21.04 -11.73
N LEU A 43 -40.26 -21.63 -10.88
CA LEU A 43 -38.82 -21.39 -10.79
C LEU A 43 -38.15 -22.77 -10.67
N SER A 44 -38.47 -23.65 -11.60
CA SER A 44 -37.67 -24.84 -11.90
C SER A 44 -36.84 -24.50 -13.14
N SER A 45 -35.53 -24.76 -13.04
CA SER A 45 -34.54 -24.75 -14.13
C SER A 45 -34.43 -23.47 -14.96
N LEU A 46 -33.55 -22.55 -14.53
CA LEU A 46 -32.72 -21.82 -15.50
C LEU A 46 -31.72 -22.84 -16.07
N ASP A 47 -32.15 -23.60 -17.07
CA ASP A 47 -31.26 -24.41 -17.90
C ASP A 47 -30.41 -23.46 -18.77
N LEU A 48 -29.23 -23.12 -18.28
CA LEU A 48 -28.20 -22.40 -19.03
C LEU A 48 -27.30 -23.33 -19.88
N TYR A 49 -27.65 -24.61 -20.00
CA TYR A 49 -26.93 -25.57 -20.84
C TYR A 49 -27.93 -26.37 -21.68
N GLY A 50 -27.89 -26.15 -22.99
CA GLY A 50 -28.52 -27.07 -23.95
C GLY A 50 -27.84 -28.45 -23.90
N PRO A 51 -28.49 -29.51 -24.40
CA PRO A 51 -27.95 -30.86 -24.41
C PRO A 51 -26.94 -31.00 -25.56
N GLU A 52 -25.84 -30.25 -25.49
CA GLU A 52 -24.60 -30.68 -26.15
C GLU A 52 -23.81 -31.46 -25.11
N THR A 53 -23.60 -32.73 -25.41
CA THR A 53 -22.80 -33.66 -24.62
C THR A 53 -21.35 -33.21 -24.66
N ILE A 54 -21.00 -32.16 -23.90
CA ILE A 54 -19.62 -31.93 -23.51
C ILE A 54 -19.28 -33.12 -22.62
N GLN A 55 -18.50 -34.06 -23.15
CA GLN A 55 -17.76 -35.00 -22.31
C GLN A 55 -16.86 -34.16 -21.41
N THR A 56 -17.37 -33.73 -20.26
CA THR A 56 -16.56 -33.21 -19.19
C THR A 56 -15.72 -34.39 -18.72
N GLN A 57 -14.44 -34.40 -19.10
CA GLN A 57 -13.47 -35.26 -18.43
C GLN A 57 -13.63 -35.02 -16.93
N ARG A 58 -14.05 -36.05 -16.20
CA ARG A 58 -14.07 -36.01 -14.74
C ARG A 58 -12.63 -35.77 -14.29
N LEU A 59 -12.37 -34.59 -13.77
CA LEU A 59 -11.09 -34.25 -13.17
C LEU A 59 -10.95 -35.03 -11.85
N GLU A 60 -9.75 -35.53 -11.61
CA GLU A 60 -9.41 -36.26 -10.39
C GLU A 60 -9.48 -35.29 -9.19
N THR A 61 -10.16 -35.69 -8.12
CA THR A 61 -10.18 -34.92 -6.87
C THR A 61 -8.82 -34.97 -6.19
N VAL A 62 -8.51 -34.01 -5.32
CA VAL A 62 -7.25 -34.05 -4.56
C VAL A 62 -7.08 -35.32 -3.73
N HIS A 63 -8.17 -35.88 -3.19
CA HIS A 63 -8.12 -37.15 -2.46
C HIS A 63 -7.74 -38.32 -3.37
N GLU A 64 -8.40 -38.45 -4.52
CA GLU A 64 -8.08 -39.47 -5.50
C GLU A 64 -6.63 -39.32 -5.99
N TRP A 65 -6.20 -38.08 -6.27
CA TRP A 65 -4.86 -37.79 -6.74
C TRP A 65 -3.77 -38.15 -5.72
N LEU A 66 -3.97 -37.81 -4.44
CA LEU A 66 -3.06 -38.17 -3.36
C LEU A 66 -2.96 -39.70 -3.19
N ASP A 67 -4.07 -40.41 -3.38
CA ASP A 67 -4.13 -41.86 -3.29
C ASP A 67 -3.42 -42.52 -4.49
N SER A 68 -3.70 -42.05 -5.71
CA SER A 68 -3.08 -42.51 -6.95
C SER A 68 -1.56 -42.33 -6.95
N ASN A 69 -1.06 -41.29 -6.28
CA ASN A 69 0.38 -41.01 -6.13
C ASN A 69 1.00 -41.68 -4.89
N ASN A 70 0.28 -42.56 -4.18
CA ASN A 70 0.76 -43.29 -3.01
C ASN A 70 1.29 -42.39 -1.87
N VAL A 71 0.68 -41.23 -1.67
CA VAL A 71 1.09 -40.31 -0.60
C VAL A 71 0.79 -40.93 0.77
N ASP A 72 1.74 -40.78 1.70
CA ASP A 72 1.64 -41.33 3.05
C ASP A 72 0.27 -41.01 3.70
N PRO A 73 -0.45 -42.00 4.28
CA PRO A 73 -1.78 -41.79 4.86
C PRO A 73 -1.83 -40.72 5.96
N LYS A 74 -0.76 -40.53 6.73
CA LYS A 74 -0.71 -39.50 7.77
C LYS A 74 -0.43 -38.13 7.14
N LEU A 75 0.46 -38.03 6.16
CA LEU A 75 0.66 -36.80 5.40
C LEU A 75 -0.63 -36.35 4.71
N ARG A 76 -1.39 -37.28 4.12
CA ARG A 76 -2.71 -37.01 3.53
C ARG A 76 -3.65 -36.33 4.53
N LYS A 77 -3.65 -36.74 5.80
CA LYS A 77 -4.48 -36.07 6.83
C LYS A 77 -4.08 -34.61 7.06
N VAL A 78 -2.77 -34.32 7.08
CA VAL A 78 -2.28 -32.94 7.23
C VAL A 78 -2.69 -32.10 6.03
N VAL A 79 -2.41 -32.58 4.81
CA VAL A 79 -2.74 -31.88 3.57
C VAL A 79 -4.25 -31.63 3.48
N ASN A 80 -5.08 -32.65 3.74
CA ASN A 80 -6.53 -32.49 3.71
C ASN A 80 -7.02 -31.47 4.76
N GLY A 81 -6.46 -31.48 5.97
CA GLY A 81 -6.80 -30.48 6.99
C GLY A 81 -6.48 -29.05 6.54
N ILE A 82 -5.32 -28.84 5.91
CA ILE A 82 -4.96 -27.54 5.33
C ILE A 82 -5.92 -27.17 4.20
N LEU A 83 -6.28 -28.10 3.32
CA LEU A 83 -7.20 -27.81 2.21
C LEU A 83 -8.62 -27.46 2.69
N GLU A 84 -9.12 -28.12 3.75
CA GLU A 84 -10.40 -27.71 4.37
C GLU A 84 -10.31 -26.31 4.99
N ALA A 85 -9.18 -25.98 5.64
CA ALA A 85 -8.92 -24.62 6.12
C ALA A 85 -8.93 -23.61 4.96
N VAL A 86 -8.25 -23.90 3.85
CA VAL A 86 -8.19 -23.05 2.65
C VAL A 86 -9.58 -22.78 2.07
N LYS A 87 -10.49 -23.78 2.03
CA LYS A 87 -11.88 -23.55 1.56
C LYS A 87 -12.60 -22.52 2.43
N LEU A 88 -12.47 -22.67 3.75
CA LEU A 88 -13.12 -21.77 4.70
C LEU A 88 -12.52 -20.36 4.65
N ILE A 89 -11.19 -20.26 4.64
CA ILE A 89 -10.47 -18.97 4.50
C ILE A 89 -10.90 -18.30 3.19
N SER A 90 -10.95 -19.04 2.09
CA SER A 90 -11.38 -18.51 0.80
C SER A 90 -12.79 -17.93 0.82
N TYR A 91 -13.73 -18.58 1.51
CA TYR A 91 -15.07 -18.04 1.70
C TYR A 91 -15.04 -16.77 2.56
N LYS A 92 -14.23 -16.76 3.63
CA LYS A 92 -14.09 -15.61 4.53
C LYS A 92 -13.43 -14.41 3.85
N VAL A 93 -12.36 -14.59 3.08
CA VAL A 93 -11.72 -13.54 2.27
C VAL A 93 -12.72 -12.86 1.34
N ARG A 94 -13.62 -13.62 0.72
CA ARG A 94 -14.65 -13.07 -0.17
C ARG A 94 -15.83 -12.37 0.52
N THR A 95 -16.08 -12.67 1.79
CA THR A 95 -17.35 -12.30 2.46
C THR A 95 -17.17 -11.47 3.73
N ALA A 96 -15.98 -11.42 4.29
CA ALA A 96 -15.67 -10.61 5.46
C ALA A 96 -15.70 -9.12 5.09
N SER A 97 -16.31 -8.30 5.95
CA SER A 97 -16.19 -6.85 5.81
C SER A 97 -14.76 -6.45 6.14
N CYS A 98 -14.09 -5.76 5.23
CA CYS A 98 -12.74 -5.22 5.40
C CYS A 98 -12.71 -3.97 6.32
N ASP A 99 -13.72 -3.82 7.18
CA ASP A 99 -13.78 -2.74 8.15
C ASP A 99 -12.71 -2.99 9.23
N LYS A 100 -11.74 -2.08 9.35
CA LYS A 100 -10.61 -2.10 10.30
C LYS A 100 -11.01 -2.05 11.80
N THR A 101 -12.23 -2.46 12.16
CA THR A 101 -12.86 -2.25 13.47
C THR A 101 -13.28 -3.54 14.19
N ALA A 102 -12.81 -4.72 13.78
CA ALA A 102 -13.14 -5.97 14.46
C ALA A 102 -11.89 -6.70 14.98
N CYS A 103 -11.82 -6.82 16.32
CA CYS A 103 -10.85 -7.55 17.15
C CYS A 103 -9.54 -6.81 17.55
N PHE A 104 -9.47 -6.47 18.83
CA PHE A 104 -8.24 -6.15 19.55
C PHE A 104 -7.71 -7.43 20.20
N ASN A 105 -6.45 -7.80 19.94
CA ASN A 105 -5.73 -8.79 20.75
C ASN A 105 -4.95 -8.08 21.88
N GLU A 106 -4.62 -8.81 22.95
CA GLU A 106 -4.01 -8.33 24.22
C GLU A 106 -2.65 -7.60 24.09
N LEU A 107 -2.11 -7.44 22.88
CA LEU A 107 -0.81 -6.83 22.60
C LEU A 107 -0.86 -5.53 21.78
N GLY A 108 -2.04 -5.04 21.39
CA GLY A 108 -2.20 -3.67 20.87
C GLY A 108 -1.77 -3.41 19.42
N ASP A 109 -1.49 -4.44 18.62
CA ASP A 109 -1.26 -4.31 17.18
C ASP A 109 -2.58 -4.30 16.38
N ASN A 110 -2.62 -3.47 15.32
CA ASN A 110 -3.71 -3.47 14.33
C ASN A 110 -3.56 -4.68 13.40
N GLN A 111 -4.03 -5.84 13.83
CA GLN A 111 -4.16 -7.01 12.97
C GLN A 111 -5.47 -6.90 12.18
N LEU A 112 -5.45 -7.14 10.86
CA LEU A 112 -6.72 -7.24 10.13
C LEU A 112 -7.45 -8.46 10.69
N ALA A 113 -8.75 -8.32 11.00
CA ALA A 113 -9.57 -9.39 11.58
C ALA A 113 -9.46 -10.74 10.83
N ILE A 114 -9.05 -10.68 9.56
CA ILE A 114 -8.89 -11.81 8.67
C ILE A 114 -7.61 -12.62 8.90
N ASP A 115 -6.50 -12.01 9.33
CA ASP A 115 -5.24 -12.71 9.58
C ASP A 115 -5.37 -13.62 10.81
N VAL A 116 -5.95 -13.09 11.89
CA VAL A 116 -6.31 -13.85 13.10
C VAL A 116 -7.24 -15.01 12.75
N LEU A 117 -8.28 -14.72 11.96
CA LEU A 117 -9.26 -15.72 11.56
C LEU A 117 -8.61 -16.84 10.72
N ALA A 118 -7.75 -16.49 9.76
CA ALA A 118 -7.05 -17.47 8.93
C ALA A 118 -6.09 -18.33 9.76
N ASN A 119 -5.35 -17.72 10.68
CA ASN A 119 -4.49 -18.40 11.64
C ASN A 119 -5.28 -19.41 12.48
N ASP A 120 -6.39 -18.99 13.09
CA ASP A 120 -7.22 -19.85 13.94
C ASP A 120 -7.82 -21.02 13.17
N ILE A 121 -8.30 -20.78 11.94
CA ILE A 121 -8.83 -21.83 11.07
C ILE A 121 -7.75 -22.87 10.74
N LEU A 122 -6.54 -22.44 10.39
CA LEU A 122 -5.43 -23.36 10.10
C LEU A 122 -5.03 -24.15 11.34
N MET A 123 -4.82 -23.48 12.48
CA MET A 123 -4.46 -24.13 13.75
C MET A 123 -5.51 -25.19 14.15
N ALA A 124 -6.80 -24.87 14.05
CA ALA A 124 -7.87 -25.79 14.40
C ALA A 124 -7.90 -27.04 13.50
N ASN A 125 -7.70 -26.87 12.18
CA ASN A 125 -7.69 -27.98 11.23
C ASN A 125 -6.43 -28.85 11.38
N LEU A 126 -5.27 -28.24 11.64
CA LEU A 126 -4.01 -28.95 11.91
C LEU A 126 -4.10 -29.78 13.20
N ALA A 127 -4.64 -29.22 14.28
CA ALA A 127 -4.90 -29.96 15.52
C ALA A 127 -5.86 -31.14 15.28
N SER A 128 -6.92 -30.92 14.50
CA SER A 128 -7.93 -31.94 14.18
C SER A 128 -7.39 -33.09 13.31
N SER A 129 -6.24 -32.90 12.63
CA SER A 129 -5.59 -33.96 11.85
C SER A 129 -5.12 -35.14 12.72
N GLY A 130 -4.82 -34.89 14.01
CA GLY A 130 -4.32 -35.86 14.98
C GLY A 130 -2.90 -36.38 14.74
N VAL A 131 -2.17 -35.84 13.76
CA VAL A 131 -0.82 -36.31 13.37
C VAL A 131 0.25 -35.23 13.46
N VAL A 132 -0.15 -33.95 13.50
CA VAL A 132 0.76 -32.81 13.66
C VAL A 132 1.22 -32.72 15.12
N ALA A 133 2.54 -32.74 15.34
CA ALA A 133 3.18 -32.60 16.64
C ALA A 133 3.29 -31.15 17.08
N VAL A 134 3.78 -30.27 16.20
CA VAL A 134 3.84 -28.83 16.43
C VAL A 134 3.39 -28.06 15.19
N ALA A 135 2.75 -26.93 15.40
CA ALA A 135 2.54 -25.95 14.34
C ALA A 135 2.99 -24.56 14.80
N SER A 136 3.39 -23.73 13.85
CA SER A 136 3.80 -22.35 14.09
C SER A 136 3.38 -21.48 12.91
N SER A 137 2.99 -20.23 13.17
CA SER A 137 2.56 -19.30 12.12
C SER A 137 3.47 -18.08 12.04
N GLU A 138 3.46 -17.43 10.89
CA GLU A 138 4.12 -16.13 10.64
C GLU A 138 3.72 -15.11 11.73
N GLU A 139 2.42 -15.05 12.03
CA GLU A 139 1.78 -14.14 13.00
C GLU A 139 2.17 -14.44 14.46
N GLU A 140 2.26 -15.72 14.81
CA GLU A 140 2.63 -16.20 16.14
C GLU A 140 3.81 -17.18 16.03
N PRO A 141 5.05 -16.67 15.89
CA PRO A 141 6.22 -17.47 15.53
C PRO A 141 6.81 -18.24 16.71
N VAL A 142 5.96 -19.05 17.34
CA VAL A 142 6.23 -19.96 18.44
C VAL A 142 5.69 -21.35 18.10
N GLU A 143 6.40 -22.40 18.50
CA GLU A 143 5.92 -23.78 18.33
C GLU A 143 4.78 -24.06 19.30
N LYS A 144 3.58 -24.26 18.77
CA LYS A 144 2.41 -24.71 19.53
C LYS A 144 2.26 -26.22 19.37
N ARG A 145 2.13 -26.94 20.50
CA ARG A 145 1.87 -28.39 20.48
C ARG A 145 0.46 -28.67 19.97
N MET A 146 0.35 -29.60 19.02
CA MET A 146 -0.90 -29.94 18.33
C MET A 146 -1.47 -31.32 18.70
N GLY A 147 -0.73 -32.12 19.49
CA GLY A 147 -1.19 -33.40 20.06
C GLY A 147 -0.87 -34.65 19.24
N GLY A 148 -0.38 -34.50 18.00
CA GLY A 148 0.20 -35.59 17.19
C GLY A 148 1.70 -35.79 17.44
N ASN A 149 2.35 -36.63 16.63
CA ASN A 149 3.77 -37.00 16.79
C ASN A 149 4.57 -37.13 15.48
N ASP A 150 3.92 -36.93 14.32
CA ASP A 150 4.49 -37.34 13.03
C ASP A 150 5.05 -36.15 12.23
N TYR A 151 4.35 -35.02 12.23
CA TYR A 151 4.71 -33.86 11.40
C TYR A 151 4.79 -32.57 12.18
N SER A 152 5.60 -31.64 11.69
CA SER A 152 5.56 -30.24 12.08
C SER A 152 5.15 -29.38 10.89
N VAL A 153 4.40 -28.31 11.16
CA VAL A 153 3.85 -27.44 10.11
C VAL A 153 4.17 -25.99 10.42
N ALA A 154 4.79 -25.29 9.46
CA ALA A 154 4.94 -23.84 9.51
C ALA A 154 4.13 -23.22 8.38
N PHE A 155 3.47 -22.10 8.64
CA PHE A 155 2.64 -21.45 7.64
C PHE A 155 2.57 -19.93 7.78
N ASP A 156 2.38 -19.26 6.65
CA ASP A 156 1.84 -17.90 6.60
C ASP A 156 0.33 -18.03 6.34
N PRO A 157 -0.53 -17.64 7.30
CA PRO A 157 -1.97 -17.80 7.15
C PRO A 157 -2.55 -16.98 6.00
N LEU A 158 -2.01 -15.78 5.75
CA LEU A 158 -2.53 -14.87 4.72
C LEU A 158 -1.46 -13.86 4.24
N ASP A 159 -0.58 -14.31 3.34
CA ASP A 159 0.30 -13.44 2.57
C ASP A 159 -0.52 -12.42 1.74
N GLY A 160 -0.07 -11.17 1.77
CA GLY A 160 -0.70 -10.08 1.06
C GLY A 160 -1.93 -9.50 1.79
N SER A 161 -2.11 -9.73 3.09
CA SER A 161 -3.23 -9.16 3.85
C SER A 161 -3.41 -7.64 3.65
N SER A 162 -2.30 -6.90 3.51
CA SER A 162 -2.29 -5.45 3.22
C SER A 162 -2.93 -5.04 1.88
N ILE A 163 -3.08 -5.96 0.93
CA ILE A 163 -3.67 -5.71 -0.40
C ILE A 163 -5.07 -6.33 -0.56
N VAL A 164 -5.65 -6.91 0.50
CA VAL A 164 -7.04 -7.43 0.49
C VAL A 164 -8.04 -6.31 0.18
N ASP A 165 -7.90 -5.14 0.81
CA ASP A 165 -8.78 -3.98 0.60
C ASP A 165 -8.74 -3.45 -0.84
N ALA A 166 -7.68 -3.75 -1.57
CA ALA A 166 -7.52 -3.41 -2.99
C ALA A 166 -8.15 -4.43 -3.94
N ASP A 167 -8.82 -5.47 -3.40
CA ASP A 167 -9.40 -6.59 -4.14
C ASP A 167 -8.34 -7.35 -4.98
N PHE A 168 -7.09 -7.37 -4.50
CA PHE A 168 -6.02 -8.15 -5.11
C PHE A 168 -6.03 -9.59 -4.59
N ALA A 169 -5.47 -10.49 -5.38
CA ALA A 169 -5.28 -11.86 -4.95
C ALA A 169 -4.28 -11.92 -3.78
N VAL A 170 -4.62 -12.71 -2.76
CA VAL A 170 -3.81 -12.98 -1.56
C VAL A 170 -3.66 -14.48 -1.37
N GLY A 171 -2.93 -14.97 -0.36
CA GLY A 171 -2.75 -16.41 -0.27
C GLY A 171 -2.24 -16.96 1.05
N THR A 172 -2.33 -18.28 1.23
CA THR A 172 -1.74 -19.00 2.36
C THR A 172 -0.49 -19.72 1.88
N ILE A 173 0.58 -19.73 2.67
CA ILE A 173 1.81 -20.50 2.40
C ILE A 173 1.97 -21.54 3.50
N PHE A 174 2.42 -22.76 3.18
CA PHE A 174 2.71 -23.76 4.21
C PHE A 174 3.82 -24.74 3.81
N GLY A 175 4.59 -25.17 4.80
CA GLY A 175 5.55 -26.27 4.72
C GLY A 175 5.25 -27.34 5.77
N ILE A 176 5.52 -28.59 5.43
CA ILE A 176 5.28 -29.77 6.28
C ILE A 176 6.56 -30.58 6.38
N TRP A 177 7.08 -30.75 7.60
CA TRP A 177 8.29 -31.52 7.88
C TRP A 177 7.96 -32.80 8.65
N PRO A 178 8.64 -33.93 8.36
CA PRO A 178 8.51 -35.18 9.11
C PRO A 178 9.32 -35.11 10.41
N SER A 179 8.98 -34.16 11.27
CA SER A 179 9.70 -33.85 12.51
C SER A 179 8.73 -33.45 13.64
N GLN A 180 9.23 -33.41 14.88
CA GLN A 180 8.49 -32.95 16.06
C GLN A 180 8.87 -31.55 16.53
N GLN A 181 9.68 -30.85 15.73
CA GLN A 181 10.17 -29.48 15.95
C GLN A 181 10.48 -28.82 14.60
N LEU A 182 10.38 -27.49 14.55
CA LEU A 182 10.68 -26.65 13.39
C LEU A 182 12.07 -25.99 13.49
N ARG A 183 12.69 -26.00 14.68
CA ARG A 183 14.07 -25.52 14.83
C ARG A 183 15.07 -26.49 14.22
N GLY A 184 16.02 -25.94 13.46
CA GLY A 184 17.13 -26.68 12.86
C GLY A 184 16.80 -27.42 11.57
N VAL A 185 15.53 -27.43 11.14
CA VAL A 185 15.14 -28.06 9.86
C VAL A 185 15.63 -27.24 8.67
N THR A 186 15.74 -27.90 7.52
CA THR A 186 16.00 -27.27 6.21
C THR A 186 14.81 -27.47 5.28
N GLY A 187 14.75 -26.70 4.19
CA GLY A 187 13.70 -26.89 3.19
C GLY A 187 13.79 -28.23 2.44
N ARG A 188 14.99 -28.84 2.35
CA ARG A 188 15.19 -30.16 1.72
C ARG A 188 14.48 -31.31 2.45
N GLU A 189 14.20 -31.13 3.73
CA GLU A 189 13.59 -32.16 4.59
C GLU A 189 12.07 -32.16 4.54
N MET A 190 11.44 -31.20 3.83
CA MET A 190 9.98 -31.13 3.74
C MET A 190 9.38 -32.36 3.07
N SER A 191 8.34 -32.93 3.69
CA SER A 191 7.50 -33.95 3.09
C SER A 191 6.51 -33.37 2.09
N ALA A 192 6.09 -32.12 2.30
CA ALA A 192 5.28 -31.38 1.35
C ALA A 192 5.35 -29.88 1.63
N ALA A 193 5.09 -29.07 0.60
CA ALA A 193 4.88 -27.65 0.72
C ALA A 193 3.82 -27.19 -0.28
N GLY A 194 3.21 -26.04 -0.05
CA GLY A 194 2.24 -25.51 -0.97
C GLY A 194 1.87 -24.07 -0.70
N MET A 195 1.06 -23.56 -1.62
CA MET A 195 0.40 -22.26 -1.46
C MET A 195 -1.02 -22.31 -2.00
N ALA A 196 -1.90 -21.58 -1.33
CA ALA A 196 -3.25 -21.31 -1.80
C ALA A 196 -3.35 -19.87 -2.29
N VAL A 197 -4.02 -19.65 -3.42
CA VAL A 197 -4.32 -18.33 -3.97
C VAL A 197 -5.80 -18.05 -3.81
N TYR A 198 -6.14 -16.96 -3.14
CA TYR A 198 -7.49 -16.44 -2.97
C TYR A 198 -7.68 -15.26 -3.93
N GLY A 199 -8.21 -15.51 -5.13
CA GLY A 199 -8.56 -14.47 -6.09
C GLY A 199 -9.93 -14.74 -6.74
N PRO A 200 -10.13 -14.34 -8.01
CA PRO A 200 -11.34 -14.68 -8.76
C PRO A 200 -11.59 -16.20 -8.85
N ARG A 201 -10.52 -16.99 -8.75
CA ARG A 201 -10.55 -18.44 -8.54
C ARG A 201 -9.73 -18.77 -7.31
N THR A 202 -10.15 -19.79 -6.56
CA THR A 202 -9.34 -20.36 -5.48
C THR A 202 -8.55 -21.53 -6.04
N MET A 203 -7.23 -21.46 -5.92
CA MET A 203 -6.30 -22.47 -6.44
C MET A 203 -5.32 -22.85 -5.36
N VAL A 204 -4.84 -24.09 -5.37
CA VAL A 204 -3.74 -24.55 -4.50
C VAL A 204 -2.67 -25.19 -5.36
N THR A 205 -1.42 -24.80 -5.18
CA THR A 205 -0.28 -25.52 -5.75
C THR A 205 0.39 -26.33 -4.66
N LEU A 206 0.51 -27.65 -4.87
CA LEU A 206 1.16 -28.60 -3.94
C LEU A 206 2.41 -29.19 -4.56
N ALA A 207 3.45 -29.33 -3.76
CA ALA A 207 4.61 -30.14 -4.07
C ALA A 207 4.82 -31.16 -2.93
N ILE A 208 5.00 -32.43 -3.29
CA ILE A 208 5.10 -33.54 -2.33
C ILE A 208 6.43 -34.25 -2.56
N ASP A 209 7.06 -34.71 -1.47
CA ASP A 209 8.26 -35.52 -1.57
C ASP A 209 7.97 -36.85 -2.29
N GLY A 210 8.92 -37.31 -3.10
CA GLY A 210 8.73 -38.49 -3.95
C GLY A 210 7.79 -38.32 -5.16
N VAL A 211 7.01 -37.24 -5.24
CA VAL A 211 6.17 -36.92 -6.42
C VAL A 211 6.91 -35.88 -7.30
N PRO A 212 7.10 -36.15 -8.62
CA PRO A 212 7.71 -35.18 -9.54
C PRO A 212 6.78 -33.99 -9.82
N GLY A 213 7.35 -32.80 -9.97
CA GLY A 213 6.57 -31.60 -10.33
C GLY A 213 5.87 -30.92 -9.15
N ALA A 214 5.24 -29.79 -9.46
CA ALA A 214 4.27 -29.12 -8.62
C ALA A 214 2.88 -29.24 -9.25
N HIS A 215 1.84 -29.46 -8.46
CA HIS A 215 0.50 -29.78 -8.95
C HIS A 215 -0.50 -28.72 -8.53
N GLU A 216 -1.20 -28.16 -9.50
CA GLU A 216 -2.27 -27.19 -9.29
C GLU A 216 -3.60 -27.90 -9.09
N PHE A 217 -4.35 -27.44 -8.11
CA PHE A 217 -5.72 -27.85 -7.84
C PHE A 217 -6.62 -26.63 -7.83
N THR A 218 -7.73 -26.68 -8.55
CA THR A 218 -8.73 -25.61 -8.57
C THR A 218 -9.93 -25.98 -7.72
N LEU A 219 -10.40 -25.07 -6.87
CA LEU A 219 -11.63 -25.26 -6.12
C LEU A 219 -12.84 -25.21 -7.06
N ARG A 220 -13.68 -26.25 -7.02
CA ARG A 220 -14.94 -26.33 -7.75
C ARG A 220 -16.09 -26.27 -6.78
N ASP A 221 -17.05 -25.42 -7.07
CA ASP A 221 -18.32 -25.39 -6.35
C ASP A 221 -19.12 -26.64 -6.72
N ASP A 222 -19.68 -27.28 -5.69
CA ASP A 222 -20.52 -28.47 -5.77
C ASP A 222 -21.94 -28.18 -5.26
N LEU A 223 -22.23 -26.92 -4.92
CA LEU A 223 -23.49 -26.43 -4.37
C LEU A 223 -23.90 -27.15 -3.07
N SER A 224 -22.98 -27.89 -2.42
CA SER A 224 -23.29 -28.73 -1.26
C SER A 224 -23.36 -27.96 0.06
N GLY A 225 -23.02 -26.68 0.05
CA GLY A 225 -22.84 -25.86 1.26
C GLY A 225 -21.54 -26.17 2.03
N GLN A 226 -20.69 -27.07 1.54
CA GLN A 226 -19.39 -27.41 2.12
C GLN A 226 -18.22 -26.66 1.45
N HIS A 227 -18.51 -25.55 0.77
CA HIS A 227 -17.54 -24.72 0.05
C HIS A 227 -16.76 -25.46 -1.06
N GLY A 228 -17.30 -26.55 -1.62
CA GLY A 228 -16.75 -27.22 -2.79
C GLY A 228 -15.64 -28.25 -2.54
N TYR A 229 -15.01 -28.70 -3.63
CA TYR A 229 -13.90 -29.67 -3.62
C TYR A 229 -12.77 -29.27 -4.58
N PHE A 230 -11.55 -29.65 -4.25
CA PHE A 230 -10.37 -29.40 -5.09
C PHE A 230 -10.22 -30.50 -6.14
N VAL A 231 -10.03 -30.10 -7.40
CA VAL A 231 -9.71 -31.00 -8.51
C VAL A 231 -8.35 -30.66 -9.10
N HIS A 232 -7.59 -31.69 -9.47
CA HIS A 232 -6.32 -31.52 -10.17
C HIS A 232 -6.56 -30.83 -11.51
N SER A 233 -5.91 -29.69 -11.71
CA SER A 233 -6.08 -28.86 -12.91
C SER A 233 -4.83 -28.81 -13.79
N ASN A 234 -3.63 -28.94 -13.21
CA ASN A 234 -2.39 -28.86 -13.97
C ASN A 234 -1.21 -29.52 -13.23
N GLU A 235 -0.22 -29.98 -13.99
CA GLU A 235 1.10 -30.35 -13.50
C GLU A 235 2.13 -29.38 -14.07
N ILE A 236 3.03 -28.89 -13.22
CA ILE A 236 4.07 -27.93 -13.56
C ILE A 236 5.40 -28.59 -13.25
N ALA A 237 6.10 -29.01 -14.31
CA ALA A 237 7.37 -29.73 -14.21
C ALA A 237 8.57 -28.95 -14.79
N ALA A 238 8.32 -27.80 -15.43
CA ALA A 238 9.37 -26.95 -15.99
C ALA A 238 9.05 -25.46 -15.84
N LEU A 239 10.06 -24.70 -15.41
CA LEU A 239 10.09 -23.24 -15.41
C LEU A 239 11.20 -22.77 -16.35
N GLU A 240 10.80 -22.38 -17.56
CA GLU A 240 11.70 -21.93 -18.62
C GLU A 240 12.16 -20.48 -18.41
N GLU A 241 13.27 -20.11 -19.05
CA GLU A 241 13.69 -18.72 -19.08
C GLU A 241 12.63 -17.87 -19.81
N GLY A 242 12.35 -16.68 -19.28
CA GLY A 242 11.34 -15.81 -19.87
C GLY A 242 11.39 -14.39 -19.36
N LYS A 243 10.91 -13.48 -20.22
CA LYS A 243 10.90 -12.03 -20.00
C LYS A 243 9.78 -11.57 -19.08
N LEU A 244 9.72 -12.12 -17.87
CA LEU A 244 8.75 -11.75 -16.83
C LEU A 244 9.49 -11.64 -15.49
N PHE A 245 9.25 -10.57 -14.75
CA PHE A 245 9.88 -10.36 -13.46
C PHE A 245 8.93 -9.71 -12.45
N SER A 246 9.13 -10.08 -11.18
CA SER A 246 8.38 -9.61 -10.01
C SER A 246 9.38 -9.08 -8.97
N PRO A 247 9.71 -7.78 -9.01
CA PRO A 247 10.73 -7.19 -8.14
C PRO A 247 10.13 -6.70 -6.81
N GLY A 248 10.28 -7.50 -5.76
CA GLY A 248 10.06 -7.09 -4.38
C GLY A 248 11.19 -6.22 -3.84
N ASN A 249 10.90 -5.42 -2.81
CA ASN A 249 11.87 -4.55 -2.15
C ASN A 249 12.66 -3.63 -3.10
N LEU A 250 12.02 -3.08 -4.15
CA LEU A 250 12.68 -2.23 -5.16
C LEU A 250 13.48 -1.05 -4.57
N ARG A 251 13.11 -0.58 -3.38
CA ARG A 251 13.86 0.43 -2.62
C ARG A 251 15.32 0.03 -2.38
N ALA A 252 15.61 -1.27 -2.21
CA ALA A 252 16.96 -1.79 -2.10
C ALA A 252 17.85 -1.51 -3.32
N THR A 253 17.31 -1.10 -4.48
CA THR A 253 18.14 -0.66 -5.62
C THR A 253 18.94 0.61 -5.33
N GLN A 254 18.56 1.40 -4.31
CA GLN A 254 19.25 2.64 -3.95
C GLN A 254 20.68 2.39 -3.43
N ASP A 255 20.88 1.32 -2.65
CA ASP A 255 22.16 0.97 -2.01
C ASP A 255 22.64 -0.45 -2.33
N ASN A 256 21.85 -1.28 -3.02
CA ASN A 256 22.29 -2.54 -3.63
C ASN A 256 22.52 -2.36 -5.14
N LYS A 257 23.77 -2.02 -5.51
CA LYS A 257 24.20 -1.84 -6.92
C LYS A 257 23.94 -3.09 -7.78
N GLY A 258 24.05 -4.28 -7.18
CA GLY A 258 23.76 -5.54 -7.85
C GLY A 258 22.30 -5.66 -8.22
N TYR A 259 21.41 -5.29 -7.31
CA TYR A 259 19.98 -5.26 -7.58
C TYR A 259 19.61 -4.19 -8.61
N LYS A 260 20.16 -2.98 -8.47
CA LYS A 260 19.98 -1.93 -9.48
C LYS A 260 20.37 -2.43 -10.89
N SER A 261 21.53 -3.08 -11.01
CA SER A 261 22.00 -3.64 -12.27
C SER A 261 21.06 -4.72 -12.81
N LEU A 262 20.47 -5.54 -11.94
CA LEU A 262 19.50 -6.56 -12.33
C LEU A 262 18.20 -5.94 -12.85
N VAL A 263 17.69 -4.88 -12.19
CA VAL A 263 16.52 -4.13 -12.67
C VAL A 263 16.80 -3.44 -13.99
N ASP A 264 17.94 -2.76 -14.11
CA ASP A 264 18.36 -2.10 -15.35
C ASP A 264 18.47 -3.12 -16.51
N PHE A 265 19.00 -4.32 -16.24
CA PHE A 265 19.04 -5.42 -17.20
C PHE A 265 17.65 -5.81 -17.70
N TRP A 266 16.68 -6.01 -16.79
CA TRP A 266 15.31 -6.37 -17.17
C TRP A 266 14.64 -5.26 -18.00
N MET A 267 14.83 -4.00 -17.62
CA MET A 267 14.30 -2.85 -18.34
C MET A 267 14.86 -2.75 -19.76
N GLN A 268 16.19 -2.84 -19.91
CA GLN A 268 16.85 -2.78 -21.22
C GLN A 268 16.46 -3.96 -22.13
N ASN A 269 16.24 -5.13 -21.55
CA ASN A 269 15.85 -6.32 -22.29
C ASN A 269 14.32 -6.45 -22.46
N LYS A 270 13.55 -5.42 -22.09
CA LYS A 270 12.09 -5.34 -22.27
C LYS A 270 11.34 -6.48 -21.57
N TYR A 271 11.71 -6.77 -20.33
CA TYR A 271 10.96 -7.71 -19.50
C TYR A 271 9.59 -7.12 -19.11
N THR A 272 8.60 -7.99 -18.96
CA THR A 272 7.26 -7.61 -18.47
C THR A 272 7.27 -7.56 -16.94
N LEU A 273 7.06 -6.38 -16.38
CA LEU A 273 6.85 -6.20 -14.94
C LEU A 273 5.50 -6.82 -14.54
N ARG A 274 5.54 -7.68 -13.53
CA ARG A 274 4.34 -8.20 -12.86
C ARG A 274 4.57 -8.24 -11.37
N TYR A 275 4.10 -7.21 -10.68
CA TYR A 275 4.26 -7.09 -9.24
C TYR A 275 2.95 -6.61 -8.64
N THR A 276 2.39 -7.39 -7.71
CA THR A 276 1.15 -7.04 -7.01
C THR A 276 1.42 -6.56 -5.59
N GLY A 277 2.62 -6.83 -5.05
CA GLY A 277 2.95 -6.58 -3.65
C GLY A 277 2.64 -7.76 -2.73
N GLY A 278 1.97 -8.81 -3.21
CA GLY A 278 1.76 -10.06 -2.48
C GLY A 278 2.73 -11.14 -2.97
N PHE A 279 3.35 -11.89 -2.07
CA PHE A 279 4.35 -12.88 -2.44
C PHE A 279 3.74 -14.08 -3.19
N VAL A 280 2.63 -14.62 -2.69
CA VAL A 280 1.86 -15.72 -3.29
C VAL A 280 1.36 -15.41 -4.69
N PRO A 281 0.61 -14.33 -4.96
CA PRO A 281 0.15 -14.03 -6.32
C PRO A 281 1.32 -13.80 -7.29
N ASP A 282 2.41 -13.18 -6.82
CA ASP A 282 3.58 -12.91 -7.65
C ASP A 282 4.41 -14.16 -7.98
N VAL A 283 4.44 -15.16 -7.10
CA VAL A 283 5.04 -16.48 -7.38
C VAL A 283 4.11 -17.35 -8.22
N ASN A 284 2.80 -17.32 -7.95
CA ASN A 284 1.80 -18.10 -8.67
C ASN A 284 1.78 -17.80 -10.17
N GLN A 285 1.94 -16.55 -10.57
CA GLN A 285 2.03 -16.24 -11.99
C GLN A 285 3.26 -16.84 -12.67
N LEU A 286 4.38 -17.06 -11.98
CA LEU A 286 5.56 -17.72 -12.56
C LEU A 286 5.22 -19.15 -12.94
N LEU A 287 4.54 -19.85 -12.03
CA LEU A 287 4.05 -21.21 -12.19
C LEU A 287 3.01 -21.31 -13.32
N VAL A 288 2.00 -20.43 -13.31
CA VAL A 288 0.96 -20.39 -14.36
C VAL A 288 1.52 -20.04 -15.74
N LYS A 289 2.55 -19.19 -15.81
CA LYS A 289 3.19 -18.80 -17.08
C LYS A 289 4.34 -19.72 -17.50
N GLY A 290 4.78 -20.62 -16.61
CA GLY A 290 5.91 -21.51 -16.85
C GLY A 290 7.26 -20.78 -16.99
N ARG A 291 7.38 -19.54 -16.51
CA ARG A 291 8.58 -18.70 -16.74
C ARG A 291 8.68 -17.48 -15.83
N GLY A 292 9.88 -16.89 -15.79
CA GLY A 292 10.16 -15.62 -15.12
C GLY A 292 10.85 -15.78 -13.77
N VAL A 293 10.85 -14.72 -12.97
CA VAL A 293 11.54 -14.67 -11.68
C VAL A 293 10.88 -13.71 -10.70
N PHE A 294 10.79 -14.12 -9.44
CA PHE A 294 10.50 -13.26 -8.31
C PHE A 294 11.79 -13.02 -7.53
N VAL A 295 12.05 -11.77 -7.16
CA VAL A 295 13.20 -11.41 -6.33
C VAL A 295 12.80 -10.45 -5.21
N THR A 296 13.43 -10.56 -4.05
CA THR A 296 13.41 -9.54 -3.01
C THR A 296 14.79 -9.42 -2.35
N PRO A 297 15.76 -8.78 -3.05
CA PRO A 297 17.07 -8.50 -2.50
C PRO A 297 17.01 -7.76 -1.18
N SER A 298 17.96 -8.05 -0.31
CA SER A 298 18.22 -7.25 0.88
C SER A 298 19.28 -6.19 0.57
N SER A 299 19.23 -5.10 1.33
CA SER A 299 20.28 -4.09 1.40
C SER A 299 20.46 -3.64 2.85
N PRO A 300 21.55 -2.94 3.21
CA PRO A 300 21.71 -2.38 4.55
C PRO A 300 20.55 -1.47 4.97
N GLN A 301 20.04 -0.62 4.06
CA GLN A 301 18.93 0.30 4.37
C GLN A 301 17.56 -0.39 4.28
N PHE A 302 17.41 -1.33 3.35
CA PHE A 302 16.15 -2.04 3.10
C PHE A 302 16.36 -3.54 3.29
N PRO A 303 16.38 -4.04 4.53
CA PRO A 303 16.57 -5.47 4.80
C PRO A 303 15.38 -6.28 4.27
N SER A 304 15.65 -7.53 3.85
CA SER A 304 14.56 -8.44 3.44
C SER A 304 13.60 -8.69 4.61
N LYS A 305 12.30 -8.71 4.29
CA LYS A 305 11.23 -8.95 5.26
C LYS A 305 10.79 -10.42 5.33
N LEU A 306 11.04 -11.20 4.27
CA LEU A 306 10.52 -12.57 4.15
C LEU A 306 11.18 -13.52 5.15
N LYS A 307 10.34 -14.24 5.90
CA LYS A 307 10.75 -15.24 6.87
C LYS A 307 11.02 -16.58 6.16
N LEU A 308 12.19 -17.15 6.43
CA LEU A 308 12.67 -18.38 5.82
C LEU A 308 11.70 -19.55 6.04
N LEU A 309 11.28 -19.73 7.29
CA LEU A 309 10.48 -20.89 7.72
C LEU A 309 9.03 -20.85 7.20
N TYR A 310 8.39 -19.68 7.21
CA TYR A 310 6.96 -19.54 6.92
C TYR A 310 6.68 -19.27 5.44
N GLU A 311 7.59 -18.59 4.75
CA GLU A 311 7.34 -18.07 3.40
C GLU A 311 8.37 -18.59 2.37
N ALA A 312 9.66 -18.30 2.61
CA ALA A 312 10.67 -18.45 1.57
C ALA A 312 11.04 -19.91 1.26
N ALA A 313 11.26 -20.76 2.26
CA ALA A 313 11.59 -22.16 2.04
C ALA A 313 10.40 -22.96 1.48
N PRO A 314 9.15 -22.82 2.00
CA PRO A 314 7.99 -23.48 1.40
C PRO A 314 7.79 -23.16 -0.09
N LEU A 315 7.82 -21.87 -0.48
CA LEU A 315 7.67 -21.50 -1.89
C LEU A 315 8.87 -21.90 -2.75
N ALA A 316 10.09 -21.86 -2.20
CA ALA A 316 11.26 -22.40 -2.88
C ALA A 316 11.11 -23.89 -3.18
N TYR A 317 10.49 -24.66 -2.29
CA TYR A 317 10.27 -26.09 -2.48
C TYR A 317 9.31 -26.34 -3.64
N VAL A 318 8.21 -25.58 -3.70
CA VAL A 318 7.27 -25.62 -4.82
C VAL A 318 7.97 -25.24 -6.13
N ILE A 319 8.75 -24.15 -6.16
CA ILE A 319 9.44 -23.69 -7.37
C ILE A 319 10.50 -24.67 -7.87
N GLU A 320 11.33 -25.22 -6.98
CA GLU A 320 12.36 -26.20 -7.38
C GLU A 320 11.73 -27.52 -7.85
N LYS A 321 10.63 -27.96 -7.22
CA LYS A 321 9.84 -29.11 -7.68
C LYS A 321 9.19 -28.85 -9.04
N ALA A 322 8.80 -27.61 -9.32
CA ALA A 322 8.32 -27.17 -10.64
C ALA A 322 9.43 -27.02 -11.70
N GLY A 323 10.67 -27.44 -11.41
CA GLY A 323 11.79 -27.41 -12.35
C GLY A 323 12.56 -26.08 -12.37
N GLY A 324 12.25 -25.15 -11.46
CA GLY A 324 12.95 -23.88 -11.27
C GLY A 324 14.20 -23.98 -10.40
N ALA A 325 14.60 -22.84 -9.86
CA ALA A 325 15.63 -22.71 -8.83
C ALA A 325 15.20 -21.68 -7.78
N SER A 326 15.86 -21.72 -6.62
CA SER A 326 15.78 -20.70 -5.60
C SER A 326 17.17 -20.29 -5.10
N SER A 327 17.34 -19.08 -4.59
CA SER A 327 18.58 -18.67 -3.93
C SER A 327 18.44 -17.47 -3.00
N ASN A 328 19.35 -17.37 -2.02
CA ASN A 328 19.61 -16.14 -1.26
C ASN A 328 20.80 -15.32 -1.80
N GLY A 329 21.29 -15.61 -3.01
CA GLY A 329 22.49 -15.00 -3.58
C GLY A 329 23.75 -15.85 -3.42
N LEU A 330 23.72 -16.85 -2.53
CA LEU A 330 24.83 -17.77 -2.29
C LEU A 330 24.43 -19.23 -2.44
N PHE A 331 23.39 -19.63 -1.72
CA PHE A 331 22.90 -21.00 -1.61
C PHE A 331 21.44 -21.09 -2.06
N SER A 332 20.94 -22.30 -2.33
CA SER A 332 19.50 -22.49 -2.48
C SER A 332 18.81 -22.19 -1.14
N LEU A 333 17.59 -21.65 -1.20
CA LEU A 333 16.79 -21.38 0.00
C LEU A 333 16.45 -22.67 0.75
N LEU A 334 16.44 -23.81 0.08
CA LEU A 334 16.16 -25.11 0.68
C LEU A 334 17.32 -25.66 1.50
N ASP A 335 18.54 -25.17 1.27
CA ASP A 335 19.75 -25.62 1.97
C ASP A 335 20.04 -24.77 3.23
N LEU A 336 19.24 -23.73 3.50
CA LEU A 336 19.40 -22.87 4.66
C LEU A 336 18.77 -23.51 5.91
N PRO A 337 19.52 -23.69 7.00
CA PRO A 337 18.96 -24.19 8.26
C PRO A 337 18.28 -23.07 9.04
N VAL A 338 17.12 -23.38 9.62
CA VAL A 338 16.42 -22.49 10.57
C VAL A 338 17.19 -22.49 11.90
N SER A 339 18.15 -21.58 12.03
CA SER A 339 19.24 -21.66 13.02
C SER A 339 19.36 -20.43 13.92
N GLY A 340 18.99 -19.24 13.45
CA GLY A 340 18.93 -18.01 14.25
C GLY A 340 17.60 -17.83 15.00
N GLY A 341 16.59 -18.63 14.65
CA GLY A 341 15.27 -18.66 15.28
C GLY A 341 14.17 -18.91 14.25
N LEU A 342 12.93 -19.04 14.72
CA LEU A 342 11.78 -19.27 13.82
C LEU A 342 11.48 -18.04 12.94
N ASN A 343 12.06 -16.88 13.25
CA ASN A 343 11.90 -15.60 12.53
C ASN A 343 13.09 -15.25 11.61
N ASP A 344 13.94 -16.23 11.28
CA ASP A 344 15.07 -15.99 10.38
C ASP A 344 14.59 -15.40 9.05
N LYS A 345 15.13 -14.25 8.66
CA LYS A 345 14.79 -13.58 7.40
C LYS A 345 15.85 -13.83 6.35
N THR A 346 15.44 -13.90 5.09
CA THR A 346 16.37 -14.08 3.97
C THR A 346 15.96 -13.23 2.78
N GLN A 347 16.93 -12.72 2.02
CA GLN A 347 16.65 -12.30 0.66
C GLN A 347 16.33 -13.51 -0.21
N VAL A 348 15.54 -13.27 -1.27
CA VAL A 348 15.00 -14.35 -2.10
C VAL A 348 15.19 -14.01 -3.57
N ALA A 349 15.56 -15.02 -4.34
CA ALA A 349 15.28 -15.15 -5.75
C ALA A 349 14.70 -16.52 -6.01
N MET A 350 13.60 -16.62 -6.76
CA MET A 350 13.04 -17.89 -7.17
C MET A 350 12.33 -17.78 -8.52
N GLY A 351 12.45 -18.81 -9.35
CA GLY A 351 11.88 -18.83 -10.70
C GLY A 351 12.70 -19.71 -11.62
N SER A 352 12.85 -19.30 -12.87
CA SER A 352 13.67 -20.04 -13.84
C SER A 352 15.15 -20.06 -13.44
N LYS A 353 15.85 -21.15 -13.78
CA LYS A 353 17.23 -21.40 -13.37
C LYS A 353 18.20 -20.31 -13.83
N GLU A 354 18.07 -19.83 -15.06
CA GLU A 354 18.95 -18.80 -15.61
C GLU A 354 18.71 -17.43 -14.96
N GLU A 355 17.47 -17.07 -14.61
CA GLU A 355 17.20 -15.82 -13.89
C GLU A 355 17.74 -15.86 -12.45
N VAL A 356 17.62 -16.98 -11.74
CA VAL A 356 18.20 -17.14 -10.39
C VAL A 356 19.72 -17.10 -10.43
N LYS A 357 20.33 -17.70 -11.47
CA LYS A 357 21.77 -17.58 -11.71
C LYS A 357 22.20 -16.12 -11.97
N ARG A 358 21.41 -15.38 -12.76
CA ARG A 358 21.66 -13.95 -13.01
C ARG A 358 21.56 -13.12 -11.73
N PHE A 359 20.56 -13.40 -10.89
CA PHE A 359 20.48 -12.82 -9.55
C PHE A 359 21.74 -13.10 -8.73
N ASN A 360 22.20 -14.35 -8.67
CA ASN A 360 23.42 -14.72 -7.93
C ASN A 360 24.66 -14.00 -8.46
N MET A 361 24.75 -13.78 -9.76
CA MET A 361 25.87 -13.06 -10.38
C MET A 361 25.86 -11.56 -10.09
N LEU A 362 24.69 -10.92 -10.16
CA LEU A 362 24.58 -9.47 -10.03
C LEU A 362 24.45 -9.04 -8.57
N VAL A 363 23.57 -9.70 -7.82
CA VAL A 363 23.16 -9.36 -6.44
C VAL A 363 23.96 -10.13 -5.39
N GLY A 364 24.39 -11.35 -5.70
CA GLY A 364 25.20 -12.16 -4.78
C GLY A 364 26.54 -11.48 -4.44
N PRO A 365 27.14 -11.82 -3.28
CA PRO A 365 28.41 -11.25 -2.85
C PRO A 365 29.54 -11.61 -3.81
N GLU A 366 30.56 -10.75 -3.88
CA GLU A 366 31.74 -11.00 -4.72
C GLU A 366 32.47 -12.27 -4.25
N ARG A 367 32.77 -13.16 -5.20
CA ARG A 367 33.52 -14.39 -4.95
C ARG A 367 34.92 -14.24 -5.52
N ASP A 368 35.94 -14.57 -4.73
CA ASP A 368 37.33 -14.62 -5.18
C ASP A 368 37.44 -15.50 -6.44
N GLY A 369 37.95 -14.92 -7.54
CA GLY A 369 38.20 -15.62 -8.80
C GLY A 369 37.11 -15.51 -9.88
N MET A 370 36.00 -14.80 -9.62
CA MET A 370 34.92 -14.61 -10.62
C MET A 370 34.93 -13.16 -11.15
N ASN A 371 35.72 -12.90 -12.21
CA ASN A 371 35.65 -11.64 -12.94
C ASN A 371 34.21 -11.41 -13.44
N LYS A 372 33.51 -10.39 -12.92
CA LYS A 372 32.19 -9.97 -13.42
C LYS A 372 32.32 -9.38 -14.83
N LYS A 373 32.46 -10.23 -15.86
CA LYS A 373 32.15 -9.84 -17.24
C LYS A 373 30.63 -9.87 -17.37
N VAL A 374 30.00 -8.71 -17.23
CA VAL A 374 28.59 -8.52 -17.57
C VAL A 374 28.54 -7.82 -18.92
N THR A 375 28.19 -8.57 -19.96
CA THR A 375 27.88 -8.00 -21.28
C THR A 375 26.46 -7.46 -21.23
N VAL A 376 26.30 -6.15 -21.30
CA VAL A 376 25.00 -5.49 -21.49
C VAL A 376 24.97 -4.92 -22.90
N GLY A 377 24.11 -5.49 -23.75
CA GLY A 377 23.73 -4.91 -25.05
C GLY A 377 24.86 -4.66 -26.05
N GLY A 378 25.32 -5.72 -26.74
CA GLY A 378 25.82 -5.67 -28.13
C GLY A 378 27.09 -4.90 -28.47
N ASP A 379 27.54 -3.94 -27.67
CA ASP A 379 28.72 -3.11 -27.95
C ASP A 379 29.79 -3.30 -26.87
N VAL A 380 30.99 -3.68 -27.33
CA VAL A 380 32.18 -3.76 -26.50
C VAL A 380 32.66 -2.33 -26.25
N VAL A 381 32.26 -1.74 -25.13
CA VAL A 381 32.92 -0.52 -24.64
C VAL A 381 34.30 -0.91 -24.13
N LYS A 382 35.34 -0.51 -24.87
CA LYS A 382 36.73 -0.64 -24.44
C LYS A 382 36.94 0.21 -23.18
N SER A 383 37.12 -0.47 -22.06
CA SER A 383 37.70 0.06 -20.84
C SER A 383 39.17 0.43 -21.09
N ALA A 384 39.47 1.70 -21.33
CA ALA A 384 40.86 2.20 -21.25
C ALA A 384 40.99 3.73 -21.09
N GLU A 385 39.97 4.54 -21.38
CA GLU A 385 40.13 6.02 -21.37
C GLU A 385 39.34 6.75 -20.28
N ALA A 386 38.65 6.02 -19.39
CA ALA A 386 37.99 6.60 -18.20
C ALA A 386 38.75 6.33 -16.89
N GLU A 387 39.89 5.65 -16.94
CA GLU A 387 40.68 5.28 -15.76
C GLU A 387 41.82 6.26 -15.45
N GLU A 388 42.16 7.20 -16.33
CA GLU A 388 43.33 8.08 -16.15
C GLU A 388 42.99 9.43 -15.47
N GLU A 389 41.74 9.89 -15.52
CA GLU A 389 41.31 11.11 -14.77
C GLU A 389 40.90 10.81 -13.31
N LEU A 390 40.71 9.53 -12.96
CA LEU A 390 40.33 9.10 -11.61
C LEU A 390 41.52 8.59 -10.77
N GLN A 391 42.68 8.31 -11.39
CA GLN A 391 43.84 7.72 -10.72
C GLN A 391 44.76 8.73 -10.00
N LEU A 392 44.51 10.03 -10.11
CA LEU A 392 45.26 11.03 -9.31
C LEU A 392 44.67 11.28 -7.90
N ASN A 393 43.46 10.78 -7.59
CA ASN A 393 42.76 11.08 -6.33
C ASN A 393 42.58 9.90 -5.36
N VAL A 394 43.16 8.73 -5.64
CA VAL A 394 42.96 7.52 -4.79
C VAL A 394 44.24 7.05 -4.07
N ALA A 395 45.41 7.62 -4.38
CA ALA A 395 46.67 7.26 -3.71
C ALA A 395 46.95 7.99 -2.38
N THR A 396 45.98 8.72 -1.82
CA THR A 396 46.04 9.26 -0.45
C THR A 396 44.69 9.15 0.24
N LYS A 397 44.26 7.94 0.61
CA LYS A 397 43.18 7.72 1.59
C LYS A 397 43.26 6.32 2.19
N SER A 398 44.40 6.04 2.83
CA SER A 398 44.52 5.02 3.87
C SER A 398 45.33 5.59 5.04
N SER A 399 44.81 6.68 5.61
CA SER A 399 45.08 7.18 6.96
C SER A 399 44.33 8.50 7.14
N ASN A 400 43.09 8.43 7.64
CA ASN A 400 42.36 9.44 8.42
C ASN A 400 40.85 9.14 8.33
N ALA A 401 40.40 8.23 9.19
CA ALA A 401 39.03 8.26 9.66
C ALA A 401 38.98 9.33 10.76
N GLU A 402 38.52 10.54 10.42
CA GLU A 402 37.89 11.54 11.30
C GLU A 402 37.61 12.83 10.48
N GLY A 403 36.33 13.18 10.26
CA GLY A 403 35.95 14.57 9.92
C GLY A 403 35.06 14.91 8.71
N GLY A 404 34.29 13.97 8.12
CA GLY A 404 33.35 14.32 7.02
C GLY A 404 31.96 14.74 7.52
N ILE A 405 31.27 15.65 6.80
CA ILE A 405 29.89 16.07 7.13
C ILE A 405 28.91 14.94 6.76
N LYS A 406 27.96 14.64 7.64
CA LYS A 406 26.88 13.66 7.44
C LYS A 406 25.55 14.38 7.18
N LEU A 407 24.82 14.00 6.13
CA LEU A 407 23.47 14.49 5.83
C LEU A 407 22.43 13.50 6.34
N MET A 408 21.51 13.95 7.19
CA MET A 408 20.38 13.21 7.72
C MET A 408 19.12 13.63 6.96
N LEU A 409 18.56 12.75 6.13
CA LEU A 409 17.48 13.04 5.21
C LEU A 409 16.13 12.55 5.77
N ALA A 410 15.17 13.45 5.97
CA ALA A 410 13.87 13.10 6.51
C ALA A 410 13.01 12.30 5.51
N ALA A 411 12.31 11.28 6.00
CA ALA A 411 11.26 10.56 5.28
C ALA A 411 10.03 10.34 6.18
N PRO A 412 8.81 10.75 5.76
CA PRO A 412 8.47 11.29 4.45
C PRO A 412 8.89 12.76 4.26
N ARG A 413 9.07 13.16 2.99
CA ARG A 413 9.38 14.52 2.53
C ARG A 413 8.76 14.77 1.15
N GLY A 414 8.80 16.00 0.65
CA GLY A 414 8.42 16.30 -0.73
C GLY A 414 6.92 16.12 -0.97
N PHE A 415 6.51 15.82 -2.21
CA PHE A 415 5.10 15.73 -2.62
C PHE A 415 4.20 14.91 -1.69
N CYS A 416 3.03 15.46 -1.35
CA CYS A 416 1.93 14.71 -0.75
C CYS A 416 0.87 14.38 -1.81
N GLU A 417 -0.03 13.45 -1.49
CA GLU A 417 -1.01 12.96 -2.47
C GLU A 417 -2.00 14.04 -2.92
N GLY A 418 -2.31 15.01 -2.06
CA GLY A 418 -3.14 16.16 -2.43
C GLY A 418 -2.48 17.03 -3.50
N VAL A 419 -1.15 17.19 -3.44
CA VAL A 419 -0.33 17.92 -4.41
C VAL A 419 -0.23 17.14 -5.71
N THR A 420 0.11 15.85 -5.64
CA THR A 420 0.19 14.96 -6.82
C THR A 420 -1.11 15.00 -7.61
N ARG A 421 -2.25 14.76 -6.94
CA ARG A 421 -3.58 14.83 -7.57
C ARG A 421 -3.84 16.18 -8.25
N ALA A 422 -3.44 17.29 -7.63
CA ALA A 422 -3.70 18.62 -8.17
C ALA A 422 -2.88 18.89 -9.44
N ILE A 423 -1.61 18.49 -9.44
CA ILE A 423 -0.74 18.56 -10.63
C ILE A 423 -1.30 17.68 -11.74
N ASP A 424 -1.60 16.41 -11.44
CA ASP A 424 -2.15 15.45 -12.41
C ASP A 424 -3.47 15.93 -13.01
N THR A 425 -4.28 16.66 -12.23
CA THR A 425 -5.53 17.27 -12.72
C THR A 425 -5.28 18.29 -13.81
N VAL A 426 -4.28 19.17 -13.63
CA VAL A 426 -3.92 20.18 -14.65
C VAL A 426 -3.33 19.50 -15.88
N GLU A 427 -2.42 18.54 -15.69
CA GLU A 427 -1.80 17.82 -16.81
C GLU A 427 -2.80 17.01 -17.62
N ALA A 428 -3.72 16.31 -16.96
CA ALA A 428 -4.79 15.58 -17.62
C ALA A 428 -5.74 16.52 -18.36
N ALA A 429 -6.11 17.66 -17.78
CA ALA A 429 -6.95 18.65 -18.46
C ALA A 429 -6.30 19.20 -19.73
N ILE A 430 -5.00 19.54 -19.67
CA ILE A 430 -4.22 19.98 -20.84
C ILE A 430 -4.17 18.88 -21.89
N LYS A 431 -3.92 17.62 -21.48
CA LYS A 431 -3.86 16.48 -22.39
C LYS A 431 -5.19 16.23 -23.11
N ILE A 432 -6.32 16.42 -22.42
CA ILE A 432 -7.65 16.14 -22.95
C ILE A 432 -8.16 17.28 -23.83
N TRP A 433 -7.98 18.54 -23.39
CA TRP A 433 -8.60 19.71 -24.04
C TRP A 433 -7.63 20.60 -24.81
N GLY A 434 -6.33 20.37 -24.68
CA GLY A 434 -5.30 21.27 -25.19
C GLY A 434 -5.18 22.56 -24.36
N ALA A 435 -4.25 23.42 -24.77
CA ALA A 435 -4.05 24.73 -24.18
C ALA A 435 -5.01 25.78 -24.80
N PRO A 436 -5.45 26.80 -24.04
CA PRO A 436 -5.14 27.04 -22.63
C PRO A 436 -6.12 26.35 -21.65
N VAL A 437 -5.62 26.00 -20.47
CA VAL A 437 -6.44 25.61 -19.31
C VAL A 437 -6.23 26.64 -18.20
N TYR A 438 -7.30 27.23 -17.69
CA TYR A 438 -7.21 28.26 -16.64
C TYR A 438 -7.19 27.62 -15.27
N VAL A 439 -6.35 28.12 -14.37
CA VAL A 439 -6.23 27.63 -12.99
C VAL A 439 -6.39 28.80 -12.02
N LYS A 440 -7.39 28.73 -11.13
CA LYS A 440 -7.66 29.75 -10.12
C LYS A 440 -6.66 29.61 -8.97
N HIS A 441 -5.86 30.66 -8.76
CA HIS A 441 -4.63 30.67 -7.95
C HIS A 441 -3.57 29.71 -8.49
N GLU A 442 -2.36 29.81 -7.96
CA GLU A 442 -1.36 28.75 -8.13
C GLU A 442 -1.93 27.39 -7.71
N ILE A 443 -1.71 26.35 -8.53
CA ILE A 443 -2.26 25.00 -8.26
C ILE A 443 -1.77 24.47 -6.91
N VAL A 444 -0.51 24.76 -6.59
CA VAL A 444 0.21 24.50 -5.34
C VAL A 444 1.23 25.63 -5.13
N HIS A 445 1.61 25.91 -3.88
CA HIS A 445 2.65 26.91 -3.58
C HIS A 445 4.06 26.38 -3.88
N ASN A 446 4.39 26.26 -5.17
CA ASN A 446 5.73 25.99 -5.68
C ASN A 446 5.89 26.56 -7.09
N GLN A 447 6.73 27.60 -7.23
CA GLN A 447 6.90 28.33 -8.47
C GLN A 447 7.43 27.44 -9.61
N ILE A 448 8.35 26.51 -9.32
CA ILE A 448 8.92 25.60 -10.33
C ILE A 448 7.84 24.69 -10.91
N VAL A 449 6.94 24.16 -10.06
CA VAL A 449 5.80 23.36 -10.51
C VAL A 449 4.86 24.20 -11.36
N CYS A 450 4.53 25.42 -10.92
CA CYS A 450 3.66 26.31 -11.69
C CYS A 450 4.28 26.69 -13.05
N ASP A 451 5.58 26.97 -13.11
CA ASP A 451 6.27 27.30 -14.37
C ASP A 451 6.26 26.13 -15.35
N ARG A 452 6.54 24.90 -14.88
CA ARG A 452 6.41 23.67 -15.68
C ARG A 452 5.00 23.50 -16.26
N LEU A 453 3.97 23.87 -15.52
CA LEU A 453 2.58 23.80 -15.98
C LEU A 453 2.23 24.95 -16.94
N ARG A 454 2.78 26.17 -16.74
CA ARG A 454 2.64 27.28 -17.69
C ARG A 454 3.23 26.92 -19.04
N GLU A 455 4.40 26.30 -19.07
CA GLU A 455 5.05 25.80 -20.29
C GLU A 455 4.19 24.76 -21.03
N LYS A 456 3.42 23.96 -20.29
CA LYS A 456 2.47 22.98 -20.86
C LYS A 456 1.15 23.60 -21.32
N GLY A 457 0.86 24.86 -20.98
CA GLY A 457 -0.33 25.58 -21.40
C GLY A 457 -1.35 25.91 -20.30
N ALA A 458 -0.97 25.82 -19.02
CA ALA A 458 -1.78 26.34 -17.92
C ALA A 458 -1.67 27.88 -17.83
N ILE A 459 -2.79 28.54 -17.56
CA ILE A 459 -2.84 29.99 -17.28
C ILE A 459 -3.37 30.17 -15.85
N PHE A 460 -2.50 30.60 -14.94
CA PHE A 460 -2.85 30.89 -13.56
C PHE A 460 -3.50 32.29 -13.46
N ILE A 461 -4.68 32.36 -12.86
CA ILE A 461 -5.49 33.58 -12.75
C ILE A 461 -5.92 33.85 -11.31
N GLU A 462 -6.15 35.12 -11.02
CA GLU A 462 -6.68 35.58 -9.73
C GLU A 462 -8.13 36.08 -9.84
N ASP A 463 -8.60 36.53 -10.99
CA ASP A 463 -10.00 36.91 -11.21
C ASP A 463 -10.64 36.00 -12.26
N LEU A 464 -11.84 35.48 -11.96
CA LEU A 464 -12.59 34.70 -12.94
C LEU A 464 -13.10 35.57 -14.09
N ALA A 465 -13.18 36.90 -13.95
CA ALA A 465 -13.51 37.81 -15.03
C ALA A 465 -12.53 37.72 -16.22
N ASP A 466 -11.28 37.35 -15.96
CA ASP A 466 -10.22 37.23 -16.98
C ASP A 466 -10.34 35.94 -17.83
N VAL A 467 -11.19 35.00 -17.43
CA VAL A 467 -11.37 33.71 -18.09
C VAL A 467 -12.42 33.87 -19.21
N PRO A 468 -12.29 33.33 -20.43
CA PRO A 468 -13.37 33.39 -21.41
C PRO A 468 -14.62 32.61 -20.95
N GLU A 469 -15.83 33.07 -21.30
CA GLU A 469 -17.07 32.32 -21.00
C GLU A 469 -17.02 30.92 -21.64
N GLY A 470 -17.54 29.91 -20.95
CA GLY A 470 -17.47 28.51 -21.39
C GLY A 470 -16.08 27.87 -21.32
N ALA A 471 -15.04 28.59 -20.89
CA ALA A 471 -13.70 28.03 -20.74
C ALA A 471 -13.60 27.09 -19.52
N LYS A 472 -12.51 26.33 -19.47
CA LYS A 472 -12.26 25.32 -18.44
C LYS A 472 -11.46 25.98 -17.33
N VAL A 473 -11.96 25.88 -16.10
CA VAL A 473 -11.30 26.43 -14.92
C VAL A 473 -11.03 25.33 -13.91
N ILE A 474 -9.79 25.27 -13.43
CA ILE A 474 -9.35 24.35 -12.37
C ILE A 474 -9.21 25.14 -11.07
N TYR A 475 -9.79 24.65 -9.98
CA TYR A 475 -9.56 25.19 -8.64
C TYR A 475 -8.31 24.59 -8.01
N SER A 476 -7.50 25.42 -7.34
CA SER A 476 -6.25 24.97 -6.71
C SER A 476 -6.46 23.91 -5.61
N ALA A 477 -5.37 23.25 -5.19
CA ALA A 477 -5.39 22.27 -4.10
C ALA A 477 -5.88 22.85 -2.75
N HIS A 478 -5.79 24.17 -2.57
CA HIS A 478 -6.06 24.88 -1.32
C HIS A 478 -7.54 25.14 -1.06
N GLY A 479 -8.43 24.79 -1.99
CA GLY A 479 -9.85 25.12 -1.88
C GLY A 479 -10.19 26.50 -2.45
N ILE A 480 -11.50 26.76 -2.57
CA ILE A 480 -12.01 28.02 -3.11
C ILE A 480 -13.27 28.46 -2.36
N PRO A 481 -13.49 29.76 -2.15
CA PRO A 481 -14.73 30.28 -1.57
C PRO A 481 -15.99 29.90 -2.38
N PRO A 482 -17.16 29.72 -1.74
CA PRO A 482 -18.42 29.46 -2.43
C PRO A 482 -18.78 30.52 -3.49
N GLU A 483 -18.42 31.79 -3.27
CA GLU A 483 -18.71 32.88 -4.21
C GLU A 483 -17.97 32.70 -5.54
N VAL A 484 -16.76 32.13 -5.52
CA VAL A 484 -16.00 31.86 -6.75
C VAL A 484 -16.68 30.77 -7.58
N ARG A 485 -17.31 29.78 -6.93
CA ARG A 485 -18.11 28.77 -7.64
C ARG A 485 -19.35 29.38 -8.27
N GLN A 486 -20.00 30.32 -7.57
CA GLN A 486 -21.13 31.06 -8.13
C GLN A 486 -20.71 31.88 -9.35
N GLN A 487 -19.58 32.60 -9.26
CA GLN A 487 -19.02 33.35 -10.40
C GLN A 487 -18.72 32.44 -11.60
N ALA A 488 -18.16 31.24 -11.36
CA ALA A 488 -17.90 30.28 -12.43
C ALA A 488 -19.20 29.79 -13.09
N ALA A 489 -20.23 29.50 -12.30
CA ALA A 489 -21.54 29.10 -12.79
C ALA A 489 -22.23 30.22 -13.60
N ASP A 490 -22.19 31.46 -13.11
CA ASP A 490 -22.76 32.63 -13.79
C ASP A 490 -22.12 32.87 -15.16
N ARG A 491 -20.82 32.54 -15.28
CA ARG A 491 -20.04 32.66 -16.52
C ARG A 491 -20.00 31.36 -17.35
N GLN A 492 -20.81 30.37 -16.97
CA GLN A 492 -20.94 29.08 -17.63
C GLN A 492 -19.60 28.35 -17.83
N LEU A 493 -18.67 28.53 -16.90
CA LEU A 493 -17.35 27.89 -16.97
C LEU A 493 -17.46 26.38 -16.72
N TYR A 494 -16.59 25.60 -17.35
CA TYR A 494 -16.45 24.19 -17.04
C TYR A 494 -15.51 24.01 -15.84
N GLU A 495 -16.10 23.75 -14.68
CA GLU A 495 -15.37 23.67 -13.41
C GLU A 495 -14.71 22.30 -13.18
N VAL A 496 -13.44 22.29 -12.81
CA VAL A 496 -12.70 21.10 -12.38
C VAL A 496 -12.09 21.35 -11.01
N ASP A 497 -12.49 20.57 -10.02
CA ASP A 497 -12.10 20.82 -8.64
C ASP A 497 -10.90 19.99 -8.19
N ALA A 498 -9.72 20.60 -8.23
CA ALA A 498 -8.48 19.97 -7.76
C ALA A 498 -8.23 20.15 -6.26
N THR A 499 -9.17 20.74 -5.51
CA THR A 499 -9.08 20.88 -4.04
C THR A 499 -8.70 19.54 -3.40
N CYS A 500 -7.73 19.59 -2.48
CA CYS A 500 -7.31 18.41 -1.73
C CYS A 500 -8.51 17.86 -0.93
N PRO A 501 -8.79 16.53 -0.98
CA PRO A 501 -9.91 15.96 -0.23
C PRO A 501 -9.89 16.25 1.28
N LEU A 502 -8.69 16.44 1.87
CA LEU A 502 -8.53 16.79 3.28
C LEU A 502 -8.85 18.26 3.57
N VAL A 503 -8.69 19.16 2.59
CA VAL A 503 -9.18 20.54 2.67
C VAL A 503 -10.69 20.56 2.50
N THR A 504 -11.24 19.81 1.52
CA THR A 504 -12.69 19.65 1.34
C THR A 504 -13.36 19.13 2.62
N LYS A 505 -12.69 18.23 3.36
CA LYS A 505 -13.16 17.77 4.67
C LYS A 505 -13.38 18.94 5.62
N VAL A 506 -12.43 19.87 5.75
CA VAL A 506 -12.56 21.05 6.63
C VAL A 506 -13.74 21.92 6.22
N HIS A 507 -13.87 22.26 4.93
CA HIS A 507 -15.02 22.99 4.39
C HIS A 507 -16.36 22.34 4.78
N VAL A 508 -16.49 21.02 4.56
CA VAL A 508 -17.72 20.26 4.85
C VAL A 508 -18.06 20.27 6.34
N TYR A 509 -17.07 20.14 7.22
CA TYR A 509 -17.31 20.15 8.67
C TYR A 509 -17.68 21.54 9.18
N VAL A 510 -17.01 22.59 8.71
CA VAL A 510 -17.33 23.99 9.04
C VAL A 510 -18.76 24.33 8.63
N LYS A 511 -19.15 23.99 7.39
CA LYS A 511 -20.53 24.17 6.91
C LYS A 511 -21.56 23.42 7.74
N LYS A 512 -21.25 22.19 8.16
CA LYS A 512 -22.13 21.38 9.01
C LYS A 512 -22.27 21.94 10.43
N ALA A 513 -21.19 22.50 10.99
CA ALA A 513 -21.21 23.14 12.31
C ALA A 513 -22.03 24.44 12.27
N ALA A 514 -21.80 25.28 11.25
CA ALA A 514 -22.56 26.50 10.99
C ALA A 514 -24.07 26.21 10.92
N ALA A 515 -24.47 25.19 10.15
CA ALA A 515 -25.86 24.76 10.01
C ALA A 515 -26.52 24.26 11.31
N LYS A 516 -25.72 23.90 12.33
CA LYS A 516 -26.20 23.53 13.68
C LYS A 516 -26.26 24.72 14.63
N GLY A 517 -25.92 25.93 14.17
CA GLY A 517 -25.81 27.13 14.99
C GLY A 517 -24.62 27.11 15.94
N GLU A 518 -23.56 26.36 15.63
CA GLU A 518 -22.31 26.37 16.40
C GLU A 518 -21.44 27.56 15.98
N ASN A 519 -20.76 28.19 16.93
CA ASN A 519 -19.74 29.19 16.66
C ASN A 519 -18.45 28.50 16.22
N ILE A 520 -17.87 28.94 15.11
CA ILE A 520 -16.71 28.30 14.51
C ILE A 520 -15.44 29.06 14.91
N VAL A 521 -14.47 28.34 15.45
CA VAL A 521 -13.12 28.81 15.72
C VAL A 521 -12.17 28.15 14.74
N LEU A 522 -11.62 28.92 13.81
CA LEU A 522 -10.70 28.41 12.81
C LEU A 522 -9.26 28.84 13.16
N ILE A 523 -8.41 27.89 13.50
CA ILE A 523 -7.01 28.17 13.83
C ILE A 523 -6.20 28.16 12.53
N GLY A 524 -5.50 29.25 12.22
CA GLY A 524 -4.60 29.34 11.07
C GLY A 524 -4.39 30.75 10.56
N HIS A 525 -3.58 30.90 9.52
CA HIS A 525 -3.13 32.21 9.06
C HIS A 525 -4.22 32.94 8.28
N LYS A 526 -4.67 34.11 8.77
CA LYS A 526 -5.83 34.87 8.22
C LYS A 526 -5.71 35.21 6.74
N LYS A 527 -4.49 35.39 6.25
CA LYS A 527 -4.19 35.78 4.86
C LYS A 527 -3.99 34.58 3.93
N HIS A 528 -4.03 33.35 4.44
CA HIS A 528 -3.80 32.16 3.61
C HIS A 528 -5.07 31.78 2.83
N VAL A 529 -4.92 31.44 1.55
CA VAL A 529 -6.03 31.14 0.64
C VAL A 529 -6.92 29.99 1.14
N GLU A 530 -6.33 28.97 1.76
CA GLU A 530 -7.08 27.87 2.41
C GLU A 530 -8.00 28.38 3.54
N ILE A 531 -7.51 29.29 4.38
CA ILE A 531 -8.28 29.88 5.47
C ILE A 531 -9.39 30.76 4.91
N GLN A 532 -9.09 31.60 3.93
CA GLN A 532 -10.09 32.44 3.28
C GLN A 532 -11.21 31.61 2.65
N GLY A 533 -10.87 30.50 2.00
CA GLY A 533 -11.83 29.55 1.44
C GLY A 533 -12.75 28.96 2.50
N VAL A 534 -12.20 28.50 3.63
CA VAL A 534 -12.99 27.89 4.72
C VAL A 534 -13.85 28.93 5.44
N VAL A 535 -13.34 30.13 5.70
CA VAL A 535 -14.11 31.23 6.32
C VAL A 535 -15.34 31.57 5.50
N ALA A 536 -15.20 31.60 4.17
CA ALA A 536 -16.30 31.94 3.26
C ALA A 536 -17.45 30.91 3.27
N GLU A 537 -17.27 29.69 3.79
CA GLU A 537 -18.37 28.75 3.98
C GLU A 537 -19.37 29.21 5.07
N ALA A 538 -18.90 30.00 6.04
CA ALA A 538 -19.70 30.50 7.16
C ALA A 538 -19.12 31.80 7.76
N PRO A 539 -19.11 32.91 7.01
CA PRO A 539 -18.35 34.11 7.36
C PRO A 539 -18.84 34.79 8.63
N GLU A 540 -20.15 34.79 8.88
CA GLU A 540 -20.75 35.43 10.06
C GLU A 540 -20.53 34.63 11.36
N GLN A 541 -20.22 33.34 11.26
CA GLN A 541 -20.08 32.42 12.39
C GLN A 541 -18.64 32.00 12.67
N THR A 542 -17.68 32.41 11.83
CA THR A 542 -16.29 31.95 11.89
C THR A 542 -15.35 33.04 12.40
N THR A 543 -14.65 32.76 13.50
CA THR A 543 -13.55 33.61 14.01
C THR A 543 -12.22 32.91 13.79
N VAL A 544 -11.24 33.60 13.19
CA VAL A 544 -9.90 33.05 12.94
C VAL A 544 -8.92 33.41 14.05
N LEU A 545 -8.19 32.42 14.57
CA LEU A 545 -7.16 32.59 15.60
C LEU A 545 -5.77 32.29 15.05
N GLU A 546 -4.79 33.13 15.40
CA GLU A 546 -3.39 32.94 15.03
C GLU A 546 -2.46 32.76 16.23
N THR A 547 -2.87 33.20 17.42
CA THR A 547 -2.06 33.10 18.65
C THR A 547 -2.91 32.69 19.87
N PRO A 548 -2.29 32.20 20.96
CA PRO A 548 -3.01 31.88 22.19
C PRO A 548 -3.78 33.09 22.78
N GLU A 549 -3.25 34.31 22.65
CA GLU A 549 -3.89 35.54 23.14
C GLU A 549 -5.17 35.90 22.38
N ASP A 550 -5.34 35.39 21.15
CA ASP A 550 -6.58 35.59 20.41
C ASP A 550 -7.75 34.81 21.03
N VAL A 551 -7.48 33.73 21.76
CA VAL A 551 -8.50 32.95 22.49
C VAL A 551 -9.20 33.82 23.54
N ASP A 552 -8.45 34.67 24.22
CA ASP A 552 -9.00 35.55 25.27
C ASP A 552 -9.96 36.59 24.70
N LYS A 553 -9.76 37.00 23.45
CA LYS A 553 -10.57 37.99 22.73
C LYS A 553 -11.84 37.41 22.08
N LEU A 554 -12.03 36.09 22.13
CA LEU A 554 -13.22 35.44 21.58
C LEU A 554 -14.50 36.01 22.22
N PRO A 555 -15.49 36.44 21.42
CA PRO A 555 -16.71 37.10 21.91
C PRO A 555 -17.76 36.12 22.46
N PHE A 556 -17.39 34.85 22.68
CA PHE A 556 -18.28 33.77 23.06
C PHE A 556 -18.35 33.60 24.58
N GLY A 557 -19.56 33.32 25.10
CA GLY A 557 -19.80 32.97 26.49
C GLY A 557 -19.42 31.51 26.80
N PRO A 558 -19.27 31.15 28.09
CA PRO A 558 -18.81 29.82 28.50
C PRO A 558 -19.74 28.67 28.06
N ASP A 559 -21.04 28.94 27.88
CA ASP A 559 -22.05 27.95 27.48
C ASP A 559 -22.27 27.87 25.96
N ASP A 560 -21.58 28.71 25.17
CA ASP A 560 -21.73 28.72 23.73
C ASP A 560 -21.19 27.42 23.12
N LYS A 561 -21.88 26.94 22.08
CA LYS A 561 -21.46 25.74 21.34
C LYS A 561 -20.34 26.11 20.39
N ILE A 562 -19.12 25.68 20.72
CA ILE A 562 -17.94 25.94 19.90
C ILE A 562 -17.60 24.70 19.07
N PHE A 563 -17.40 24.90 17.77
CA PHE A 563 -16.73 23.94 16.90
C PHE A 563 -15.41 24.55 16.44
N TYR A 564 -14.29 23.84 16.59
CA TYR A 564 -13.01 24.31 16.08
C TYR A 564 -12.45 23.41 14.97
N ALA A 565 -11.76 24.04 14.05
CA ALA A 565 -10.97 23.39 13.02
C ALA A 565 -9.64 24.13 12.85
N THR A 566 -8.71 23.54 12.10
CA THR A 566 -7.41 24.14 11.83
C THR A 566 -7.13 24.16 10.35
N GLN A 567 -6.27 25.08 9.91
CA GLN A 567 -5.58 24.95 8.63
C GLN A 567 -4.78 23.63 8.60
N THR A 568 -4.75 22.98 7.44
CA THR A 568 -4.19 21.63 7.26
C THR A 568 -2.66 21.59 7.36
N THR A 569 -2.00 22.75 7.22
CA THR A 569 -0.53 22.90 7.11
C THR A 569 0.13 23.57 8.32
N LEU A 570 -0.53 23.64 9.48
CA LEU A 570 0.03 24.30 10.67
C LEU A 570 1.13 23.49 11.36
N SER A 571 1.96 24.21 12.13
CA SER A 571 2.88 23.62 13.10
C SER A 571 2.06 22.91 14.18
N MET A 572 2.40 21.65 14.47
CA MET A 572 1.73 20.91 15.53
C MET A 572 2.02 21.51 16.91
N ASP A 573 3.22 22.07 17.11
CA ASP A 573 3.65 22.65 18.38
C ASP A 573 2.87 23.96 18.64
N ASP A 574 2.87 24.88 17.67
CA ASP A 574 2.15 26.17 17.75
C ASP A 574 0.63 25.93 17.92
N CYS A 575 0.09 24.94 17.19
CA CYS A 575 -1.32 24.61 17.29
C CYS A 575 -1.69 24.05 18.67
N ALA A 576 -0.79 23.30 19.33
CA ALA A 576 -1.03 22.76 20.65
C ALA A 576 -1.18 23.85 21.72
N GLU A 577 -0.44 24.96 21.61
CA GLU A 577 -0.55 26.10 22.52
C GLU A 577 -1.90 26.81 22.41
N ILE A 578 -2.33 27.12 21.17
CA ILE A 578 -3.62 27.76 20.90
C ILE A 578 -4.76 26.83 21.33
N LEU A 579 -4.67 25.53 21.02
CA LEU A 579 -5.66 24.54 21.43
C LEU A 579 -5.71 24.37 22.94
N GLY A 580 -4.58 24.40 23.65
CA GLY A 580 -4.54 24.35 25.11
C GLY A 580 -5.28 25.52 25.75
N ALA A 581 -5.07 26.74 25.25
CA ALA A 581 -5.81 27.92 25.68
C ALA A 581 -7.31 27.80 25.35
N LEU A 582 -7.65 27.34 24.14
CA LEU A 582 -9.03 27.18 23.69
C LEU A 582 -9.81 26.15 24.53
N LEU A 583 -9.23 24.96 24.76
CA LEU A 583 -9.85 23.89 25.52
C LEU A 583 -9.97 24.23 27.01
N LYS A 584 -9.06 25.06 27.54
CA LYS A 584 -9.18 25.60 28.90
C LYS A 584 -10.34 26.57 29.03
N LYS A 585 -10.57 27.43 28.02
CA LYS A 585 -11.67 28.41 28.02
C LYS A 585 -13.03 27.80 27.64
N PHE A 586 -13.03 26.82 26.71
CA PHE A 586 -14.23 26.12 26.21
C PHE A 586 -14.03 24.60 26.20
N PRO A 587 -14.11 23.93 27.37
CA PRO A 587 -13.91 22.48 27.47
C PRO A 587 -14.94 21.64 26.70
N GLN A 588 -16.12 22.20 26.42
CA GLN A 588 -17.20 21.57 25.66
C GLN A 588 -17.03 21.64 24.14
N SER A 589 -15.98 22.32 23.67
CA SER A 589 -15.76 22.53 22.23
C SER A 589 -15.57 21.21 21.49
N LYS A 590 -16.04 21.16 20.24
CA LYS A 590 -15.97 19.99 19.37
C LYS A 590 -15.04 20.25 18.19
N THR A 591 -14.54 19.18 17.58
CA THR A 591 -13.75 19.27 16.36
C THR A 591 -14.01 18.07 15.45
N ILE A 592 -13.31 18.03 14.32
CA ILE A 592 -13.26 16.88 13.43
C ILE A 592 -12.61 15.71 14.20
N PRO A 593 -13.25 14.52 14.32
CA PRO A 593 -12.71 13.41 15.12
C PRO A 593 -11.30 12.98 14.74
N SER A 594 -10.95 13.06 13.45
CA SER A 594 -9.62 12.73 12.93
C SER A 594 -8.61 13.91 12.99
N GLY A 595 -9.01 15.07 13.51
CA GLY A 595 -8.26 16.32 13.37
C GLY A 595 -8.34 16.96 11.97
N SER A 596 -7.83 18.19 11.89
CA SER A 596 -7.82 19.03 10.68
C SER A 596 -6.42 19.16 10.05
N ILE A 597 -5.33 19.22 10.84
CA ILE A 597 -3.96 19.07 10.31
C ILE A 597 -3.86 17.75 9.55
N CYS A 598 -3.36 17.79 8.32
CA CYS A 598 -3.35 16.62 7.47
C CYS A 598 -2.17 15.69 7.78
N TYR A 599 -2.30 14.41 7.40
CA TYR A 599 -1.26 13.40 7.61
C TYR A 599 0.10 13.86 7.07
N ALA A 600 0.11 14.46 5.88
CA ALA A 600 1.34 14.88 5.21
C ALA A 600 2.13 15.93 6.02
N THR A 601 1.43 16.88 6.62
CA THR A 601 2.00 17.91 7.50
C THR A 601 2.53 17.27 8.78
N THR A 602 1.72 16.44 9.43
CA THR A 602 2.09 15.73 10.66
C THR A 602 3.33 14.87 10.47
N ASN A 603 3.33 14.04 9.44
CA ASN A 603 4.41 13.08 9.19
C ASN A 603 5.71 13.77 8.80
N ARG A 604 5.68 14.83 7.98
CA ARG A 604 6.91 15.58 7.63
C ARG A 604 7.51 16.29 8.84
N GLN A 605 6.67 16.84 9.72
CA GLN A 605 7.15 17.43 10.97
C GLN A 605 7.72 16.37 11.91
N ASN A 606 7.07 15.23 12.07
CA ASN A 606 7.58 14.13 12.91
C ASN A 606 8.89 13.56 12.37
N ALA A 607 8.98 13.35 11.05
CA ALA A 607 10.20 12.90 10.39
C ALA A 607 11.38 13.82 10.67
N LEU A 608 11.19 15.14 10.59
CA LEU A 608 12.24 16.08 10.97
C LEU A 608 12.53 16.03 12.48
N LYS A 609 11.49 16.03 13.33
CA LYS A 609 11.62 16.03 14.80
C LYS A 609 12.40 14.82 15.32
N ALA A 610 12.33 13.68 14.63
CA ALA A 610 12.97 12.43 15.05
C ALA A 610 14.49 12.54 15.24
N PHE A 611 15.16 13.47 14.56
CA PHE A 611 16.63 13.59 14.59
C PHE A 611 17.16 15.03 14.52
N VAL A 612 16.30 16.05 14.40
CA VAL A 612 16.75 17.43 14.19
C VAL A 612 17.67 17.94 15.29
N GLU A 613 17.40 17.61 16.56
CA GLU A 613 18.22 18.01 17.72
C GLU A 613 19.63 17.41 17.71
N ASP A 614 19.85 16.35 16.92
CA ASP A 614 21.15 15.70 16.72
C ASP A 614 21.92 16.28 15.51
N THR A 615 21.48 17.41 14.95
CA THR A 615 22.08 18.09 13.78
C THR A 615 22.50 19.53 14.09
N ASP A 616 23.53 20.02 13.38
CA ASP A 616 24.05 21.38 13.57
C ASP A 616 23.36 22.40 12.65
N LEU A 617 22.80 21.93 11.53
CA LEU A 617 22.14 22.74 10.50
C LEU A 617 20.96 21.99 9.91
N THR A 618 19.84 22.67 9.68
CA THR A 618 18.69 22.15 8.91
C THR A 618 18.55 22.89 7.58
N ILE A 619 18.33 22.13 6.51
CA ILE A 619 17.96 22.65 5.19
C ILE A 619 16.57 22.13 4.84
N VAL A 620 15.64 23.04 4.63
CA VAL A 620 14.28 22.74 4.16
C VAL A 620 14.17 23.16 2.71
N VAL A 621 13.87 22.21 1.82
CA VAL A 621 13.65 22.49 0.40
C VAL A 621 12.18 22.83 0.16
N GLY A 622 11.90 24.06 -0.24
CA GLY A 622 10.56 24.53 -0.56
C GLY A 622 10.47 26.04 -0.77
N HIS A 623 9.36 26.47 -1.37
CA HIS A 623 9.14 27.88 -1.67
C HIS A 623 8.76 28.69 -0.42
N HIS A 624 9.17 29.96 -0.35
CA HIS A 624 8.93 30.83 0.81
C HIS A 624 7.45 31.13 1.08
N THR A 625 6.57 31.00 0.08
CA THR A 625 5.11 31.15 0.24
C THR A 625 4.42 29.89 0.76
N SER A 626 5.10 28.75 0.79
CA SER A 626 4.54 27.48 1.26
C SER A 626 4.45 27.46 2.78
N SER A 627 3.22 27.46 3.32
CA SER A 627 2.98 27.39 4.78
C SER A 627 3.66 26.16 5.39
N ASN A 628 3.46 24.97 4.83
CA ASN A 628 4.07 23.73 5.30
C ASN A 628 5.61 23.79 5.32
N SER A 629 6.24 24.33 4.27
CA SER A 629 7.71 24.44 4.21
C SER A 629 8.25 25.36 5.29
N ASN A 630 7.57 26.48 5.56
CA ASN A 630 7.94 27.36 6.66
C ASN A 630 7.77 26.70 8.02
N ARG A 631 6.70 25.91 8.23
CA ARG A 631 6.50 25.18 9.50
C ARG A 631 7.62 24.17 9.74
N LEU A 632 8.13 23.49 8.71
CA LEU A 632 9.30 22.60 8.84
C LEU A 632 10.56 23.37 9.24
N ARG A 633 10.79 24.57 8.69
CA ARG A 633 11.92 25.42 9.10
C ARG A 633 11.79 25.81 10.57
N GLU A 634 10.59 26.23 10.98
CA GLU A 634 10.32 26.63 12.36
C GLU A 634 10.42 25.46 13.35
N VAL A 635 10.03 24.24 12.96
CA VAL A 635 10.23 23.03 13.78
C VAL A 635 11.69 22.85 14.20
N ALA A 636 12.63 23.10 13.29
CA ALA A 636 14.06 23.08 13.59
C ALA A 636 14.51 24.30 14.42
N THR A 637 14.10 25.51 14.03
CA THR A 637 14.48 26.75 14.74
C THR A 637 14.00 26.74 16.19
N ASN A 638 12.77 26.27 16.45
CA ASN A 638 12.19 26.17 17.80
C ASN A 638 12.92 25.15 18.69
N ARG A 639 13.70 24.25 18.09
CA ARG A 639 14.56 23.27 18.77
C ARG A 639 16.02 23.71 18.87
N GLY A 640 16.30 24.98 18.58
CA GLY A 640 17.63 25.58 18.70
C GLY A 640 18.59 25.26 17.57
N VAL A 641 18.10 24.65 16.47
CA VAL A 641 18.93 24.30 15.30
C VAL A 641 18.78 25.38 14.23
N ASN A 642 19.90 25.88 13.72
CA ASN A 642 19.89 26.86 12.63
C ASN A 642 19.25 26.23 11.38
N ALA A 643 18.28 26.91 10.76
CA ALA A 643 17.49 26.36 9.66
C ALA A 643 17.37 27.32 8.47
N HIS A 644 17.68 26.82 7.27
CA HIS A 644 17.56 27.56 6.02
C HIS A 644 16.45 26.98 5.15
N LEU A 645 15.60 27.86 4.61
CA LEU A 645 14.61 27.50 3.59
C LEU A 645 15.20 27.84 2.22
N VAL A 646 15.36 26.84 1.37
CA VAL A 646 15.94 26.96 0.01
C VAL A 646 14.91 26.56 -1.03
N ASN A 647 14.82 27.30 -2.13
CA ASN A 647 13.92 26.95 -3.22
C ASN A 647 14.56 25.92 -4.16
N CYS A 648 15.88 26.00 -4.35
CA CYS A 648 16.64 25.09 -5.21
C CYS A 648 18.10 24.95 -4.78
N ALA A 649 18.87 24.15 -5.52
CA ALA A 649 20.30 23.91 -5.27
C ALA A 649 21.15 25.18 -5.27
N ASP A 650 20.81 26.19 -6.08
CA ASP A 650 21.58 27.42 -6.20
C ASP A 650 21.46 28.35 -4.98
N ASP A 651 20.43 28.15 -4.16
CA ASP A 651 20.26 28.90 -2.92
C ASP A 651 21.19 28.38 -1.80
N VAL A 652 21.76 27.19 -1.95
CA VAL A 652 22.65 26.57 -0.98
C VAL A 652 24.00 27.27 -0.99
N LYS A 653 24.43 27.76 0.17
CA LYS A 653 25.70 28.47 0.30
C LYS A 653 26.74 27.63 1.05
N PRO A 654 27.99 27.56 0.56
CA PRO A 654 29.03 26.73 1.17
C PRO A 654 29.40 27.19 2.59
N GLU A 655 29.32 28.50 2.88
CA GLU A 655 29.62 29.04 4.21
C GLU A 655 28.70 28.50 5.31
N TRP A 656 27.53 27.96 4.98
CA TRP A 656 26.63 27.35 5.96
C TRP A 656 27.17 26.04 6.53
N LEU A 657 28.11 25.39 5.83
CA LEU A 657 28.69 24.10 6.23
C LEU A 657 29.99 24.25 7.03
N GLU A 658 30.47 25.48 7.26
CA GLU A 658 31.66 25.74 8.05
C GLU A 658 31.46 25.28 9.51
N GLY A 659 32.27 24.30 9.94
CA GLY A 659 32.20 23.75 11.30
C GLY A 659 31.02 22.79 11.55
N VAL A 660 30.17 22.54 10.56
CA VAL A 660 29.03 21.62 10.64
C VAL A 660 29.52 20.18 10.49
N LYS A 661 29.03 19.28 11.33
CA LYS A 661 29.28 17.83 11.25
C LYS A 661 28.06 17.07 10.76
N ARG A 662 26.86 17.55 11.08
CA ARG A 662 25.60 16.92 10.73
C ARG A 662 24.60 17.94 10.19
N VAL A 663 24.10 17.70 8.99
CA VAL A 663 23.06 18.50 8.35
C VAL A 663 21.77 17.70 8.32
N SER A 664 20.64 18.21 8.78
CA SER A 664 19.32 17.66 8.49
C SER A 664 18.78 18.25 7.19
N LEU A 665 18.16 17.43 6.36
CA LEU A 665 17.47 17.87 5.14
C LEU A 665 16.05 17.31 5.07
N THR A 666 15.09 18.16 4.74
CA THR A 666 13.70 17.76 4.47
C THR A 666 13.13 18.62 3.34
N ALA A 667 11.91 18.34 2.91
CA ALA A 667 11.25 19.08 1.85
C ALA A 667 9.76 19.27 2.11
N GLY A 668 9.24 20.43 1.73
CA GLY A 668 7.83 20.76 1.85
C GLY A 668 6.93 19.89 0.97
N ALA A 669 5.64 19.82 1.34
CA ALA A 669 4.63 19.01 0.66
C ALA A 669 4.41 19.35 -0.83
N SER A 670 4.87 20.54 -1.28
CA SER A 670 4.78 21.02 -2.66
C SER A 670 6.11 20.96 -3.41
N THR A 671 7.15 20.34 -2.85
CA THR A 671 8.50 20.29 -3.44
C THR A 671 8.72 19.01 -4.25
N PRO A 672 9.07 19.09 -5.55
CA PRO A 672 9.41 17.93 -6.36
C PRO A 672 10.70 17.25 -5.91
N GLU A 673 10.78 15.91 -6.02
CA GLU A 673 11.96 15.14 -5.60
C GLU A 673 13.22 15.49 -6.39
N ASP A 674 13.09 15.86 -7.68
CA ASP A 674 14.25 16.26 -8.48
C ASP A 674 14.94 17.53 -7.95
N ILE A 675 14.18 18.44 -7.33
CA ILE A 675 14.73 19.64 -6.68
C ILE A 675 15.44 19.27 -5.37
N VAL A 676 14.88 18.32 -4.61
CA VAL A 676 15.51 17.78 -3.39
C VAL A 676 16.85 17.13 -3.73
N GLN A 677 16.88 16.30 -4.77
CA GLN A 677 18.11 15.64 -5.21
C GLN A 677 19.17 16.65 -5.66
N GLY A 678 18.79 17.70 -6.40
CA GLY A 678 19.72 18.76 -6.77
C GLY A 678 20.35 19.47 -5.56
N VAL A 679 19.58 19.68 -4.48
CA VAL A 679 20.12 20.23 -3.22
C VAL A 679 21.09 19.25 -2.56
N ILE A 680 20.77 17.94 -2.53
CA ILE A 680 21.66 16.90 -2.01
C ILE A 680 22.98 16.90 -2.78
N ASP A 681 22.93 16.92 -4.11
CA ASP A 681 24.10 16.93 -4.98
C ASP A 681 24.99 18.17 -4.73
N LYS A 682 24.36 19.33 -4.53
CA LYS A 682 25.07 20.57 -4.17
C LYS A 682 25.76 20.47 -2.80
N LEU A 683 25.09 19.88 -1.81
CA LEU A 683 25.67 19.68 -0.48
C LEU A 683 26.84 18.69 -0.51
N MET A 684 26.75 17.63 -1.32
CA MET A 684 27.87 16.72 -1.55
C MET A 684 29.06 17.44 -2.20
N ALA A 685 28.80 18.30 -3.19
CA ALA A 685 29.83 19.14 -3.81
C ALA A 685 30.52 20.09 -2.82
N TYR A 686 29.85 20.45 -1.71
CA TYR A 686 30.40 21.28 -0.64
C TYR A 686 30.97 20.52 0.56
N GLY A 687 31.11 19.19 0.46
CA GLY A 687 31.81 18.39 1.48
C GLY A 687 30.94 17.50 2.36
N VAL A 688 29.63 17.36 2.06
CA VAL A 688 28.85 16.24 2.58
C VAL A 688 29.41 14.93 2.05
N SER A 689 29.76 14.03 2.98
CA SER A 689 30.47 12.78 2.72
C SER A 689 29.58 11.54 2.77
N SER A 690 28.39 11.66 3.38
CA SER A 690 27.42 10.57 3.51
C SER A 690 26.01 11.12 3.66
N VAL A 691 25.02 10.37 3.17
CA VAL A 691 23.59 10.65 3.33
C VAL A 691 22.94 9.46 4.02
N GLU A 692 22.20 9.71 5.09
CA GLU A 692 21.43 8.74 5.85
C GLU A 692 19.97 9.16 5.85
N GLU A 693 19.10 8.34 5.27
CA GLU A 693 17.66 8.58 5.32
C GLU A 693 17.07 8.07 6.64
N VAL A 694 16.29 8.93 7.32
CA VAL A 694 15.61 8.62 8.57
C VAL A 694 14.11 8.56 8.29
N VAL A 695 13.58 7.35 8.30
CA VAL A 695 12.17 7.07 8.02
C VAL A 695 11.37 7.02 9.32
N ASP A 696 10.43 7.94 9.48
CA ASP A 696 9.51 7.98 10.62
C ASP A 696 8.25 7.14 10.37
N VAL A 697 7.62 7.29 9.20
CA VAL A 697 6.36 6.60 8.86
C VAL A 697 6.20 6.43 7.34
N GLU A 698 5.54 5.35 6.91
CA GLU A 698 5.18 5.15 5.49
C GLU A 698 3.85 5.83 5.13
N GLU A 699 3.81 6.56 4.01
CA GLU A 699 2.59 7.23 3.50
C GLU A 699 1.97 6.43 2.33
N ASN A 700 0.82 5.78 2.55
CA ASN A 700 0.12 4.96 1.54
C ASN A 700 -1.25 5.54 1.15
N VAL A 701 -1.30 6.83 0.78
CA VAL A 701 -2.53 7.52 0.39
C VAL A 701 -2.54 7.72 -1.13
N ASN A 702 -3.65 7.40 -1.79
CA ASN A 702 -3.83 7.63 -3.23
C ASN A 702 -5.18 8.32 -3.50
N TRP A 703 -5.17 9.47 -4.18
CA TRP A 703 -6.37 10.22 -4.53
C TRP A 703 -6.59 10.26 -6.04
N LYS A 704 -7.73 9.71 -6.48
CA LYS A 704 -8.12 9.76 -7.90
C LYS A 704 -8.41 11.20 -8.36
N LEU A 705 -8.28 11.44 -9.67
CA LEU A 705 -8.61 12.70 -10.35
C LEU A 705 -10.05 13.22 -10.04
N PRO A 706 -10.40 14.47 -10.35
CA PRO A 706 -11.79 14.93 -10.25
C PRO A 706 -12.74 14.07 -11.08
N ARG A 707 -13.94 13.76 -10.55
CA ARG A 707 -14.88 12.78 -11.16
C ARG A 707 -15.27 13.12 -12.59
N ASN A 708 -15.47 14.40 -12.89
CA ASN A 708 -15.80 14.87 -14.23
C ASN A 708 -14.65 14.66 -15.21
N LEU A 709 -13.40 14.84 -14.78
CA LEU A 709 -12.22 14.57 -15.60
C LEU A 709 -11.99 13.06 -15.78
N GLN A 710 -12.16 12.26 -14.71
CA GLN A 710 -12.07 10.79 -14.79
C GLN A 710 -13.04 10.19 -15.82
N LYS A 711 -14.27 10.69 -15.86
CA LYS A 711 -15.28 10.22 -16.83
C LYS A 711 -14.79 10.40 -18.27
N ILE A 712 -14.25 11.58 -18.59
CA ILE A 712 -13.75 11.88 -19.93
C ILE A 712 -12.55 10.99 -20.29
N VAL A 713 -11.60 10.80 -19.36
CA VAL A 713 -10.45 9.90 -19.56
C VAL A 713 -10.93 8.46 -19.84
N ASN A 714 -11.92 7.99 -19.08
CA ASN A 714 -12.45 6.64 -19.25
C ASN A 714 -13.23 6.46 -20.56
N GLU A 715 -13.90 7.51 -21.05
CA GLU A 715 -14.62 7.51 -22.33
C GLU A 715 -13.63 7.47 -23.50
N GLN A 716 -12.60 8.32 -23.51
CA GLN A 716 -11.56 8.31 -24.55
C GLN A 716 -10.79 6.98 -24.62
N ASN A 717 -10.51 6.37 -23.46
CA ASN A 717 -9.85 5.05 -23.42
C ASN A 717 -10.72 3.93 -24.00
N LYS A 718 -12.06 4.06 -23.93
CA LYS A 718 -12.99 3.09 -24.55
C LYS A 718 -13.07 3.28 -26.07
N GLU A 719 -13.05 4.51 -26.54
CA GLU A 719 -13.07 4.84 -27.97
C GLU A 719 -11.78 4.40 -28.67
N GLY A 720 -10.61 4.67 -28.08
CA GLY A 720 -9.32 4.21 -28.62
C GLY A 720 -9.17 2.67 -28.63
N ALA A 721 -9.83 1.96 -27.71
CA ALA A 721 -9.90 0.49 -27.74
C ALA A 721 -10.87 -0.06 -28.80
N GLY A 722 -11.83 0.76 -29.27
CA GLY A 722 -12.77 0.45 -30.34
C GLY A 722 -12.14 0.58 -31.73
N GLU A 723 -11.44 1.68 -32.01
CA GLU A 723 -10.75 1.91 -33.30
C GLU A 723 -9.65 0.88 -33.57
N MET A 724 -8.97 0.41 -32.51
CA MET A 724 -7.95 -0.62 -32.61
C MET A 724 -8.53 -2.01 -32.92
N LYS A 725 -9.83 -2.25 -32.67
CA LYS A 725 -10.53 -3.48 -33.09
C LYS A 725 -10.96 -3.44 -34.56
N GLU A 726 -11.38 -2.29 -35.08
CA GLU A 726 -11.74 -2.14 -36.49
C GLU A 726 -10.52 -2.20 -37.42
N THR A 727 -9.37 -1.70 -36.97
CA THR A 727 -8.11 -1.74 -37.75
C THR A 727 -7.50 -3.15 -37.82
N VAL A 728 -7.91 -4.07 -36.94
CA VAL A 728 -7.46 -5.49 -36.94
C VAL A 728 -8.42 -6.39 -37.73
N GLN A 729 -9.58 -5.87 -38.14
CA GLN A 729 -10.59 -6.57 -38.96
C GLN A 729 -10.65 -6.12 -40.43
N ALA A 730 -9.90 -5.08 -40.81
CA ALA A 730 -9.68 -4.66 -42.20
C ALA A 730 -8.31 -5.13 -42.68
#